data_AF-A0A832HWD1-F1
#
_entry.id   AF-A0A832HWD1-F1
#
_cell.length_a   1.000
_cell.length_b   1.000
_cell.length_c   1.000
_cell.angle_alpha   90.00
_cell.angle_beta   90.00
_cell.angle_gamma   90.00
#
_symmetry.space_group_name_H-M   'P 1'
#
loop_
_entity.id
_entity.type
_entity.pdbx_description
1 polymer ?
#
loop_
_entity_poly.entity_id
_entity_poly.type
_entity_poly.pdbx_seq_one_letter_code
_entity_poly.pdbx_strand_id
1 'polypeptide(L)'
;MAGLIFRIVELKTNRTHIPMKKSSIKLQILILPALATCLNLAAADLNSVADEAARYESGLAVEPLRQIEQAVRECRNNPARRAEVEAALIKMLAPTATFEARRFACTQLAIIGANSSLPALETMLKEPETAGIACLALASNPSPKINEILRAALNGATGNARLQIITALGDRADASAIKTLADLARQPDRPTAEAAIIALGKIATPEAAAELSALRQQGQSELARPATASLIVTAELMAKKGLRPAAQAIYEQLLKVTDMPRIRRAAFEGLLRLDADGGEQRALAVLQEPQSDLKASAIACLPSLKSPNASARFASVMDKLPPSEQALLLSALAVRADAAARDAITAKVASPDPDVQKAAISALASAGDASSVPVLAKALTSATSFAAQQPITIALVSLKGGEAVDRRIIESLKDNSIQSKAALINVLALRGSRIAIPALLEAAESKDSATARAAFRALGKLAGPEELPAILQRLSNLQSEDAREDALGAAARVLSRMQDSSQRSAIVLTALNKSATPNARGSLLSLLPSCGGPQAVSALKAALRDSNPIVREAALRALAEWPDASAFDTLLELARTASSNTERVLALRGCVRLLSAATDSTTINTTTGFQQVMALAKSPAEKKLVLGGLANASDPSAIKVVESCLQESAIQAEAIQAAMTLAPRFAGAAPDAARSMLEKITAMPVDNELKQSARDLLDTIGKFGDFIMAWEVSGPYMEDGKNGEALFDVAFPPEQSNPTDVKWQVMPAGLRKDRPWQLDLGKLLGGENRVAYARTY
;
A
#
# COMPACT_ATOMS: atom_id res chain seq x y z
N MET A 1 -28.21 45.94 -12.29
CA MET A 1 -28.26 45.98 -10.82
C MET A 1 -27.17 45.06 -10.32
N ALA A 2 -26.28 45.54 -9.45
CA ALA A 2 -25.25 44.72 -8.83
C ALA A 2 -25.91 43.74 -7.86
N GLY A 3 -25.99 42.47 -8.22
CA GLY A 3 -26.47 41.42 -7.31
C GLY A 3 -25.54 41.33 -6.10
N LEU A 4 -26.11 41.18 -4.90
CA LEU A 4 -25.34 40.88 -3.70
C LEU A 4 -24.69 39.49 -3.87
N ILE A 5 -23.36 39.43 -3.92
CA ILE A 5 -22.60 38.18 -3.92
C ILE A 5 -22.23 37.86 -2.48
N PHE A 6 -22.63 36.69 -2.00
CA PHE A 6 -22.30 36.17 -0.67
C PHE A 6 -21.29 35.03 -0.80
N ARG A 7 -20.17 35.12 -0.06
CA ARG A 7 -19.23 34.01 0.12
C ARG A 7 -19.68 33.14 1.28
N ILE A 8 -19.78 31.83 1.06
CA ILE A 8 -20.22 30.86 2.05
C ILE A 8 -19.16 29.76 2.16
N VAL A 9 -18.65 29.54 3.38
CA VAL A 9 -17.61 28.55 3.67
C VAL A 9 -18.15 27.56 4.70
N GLU A 10 -18.11 26.27 4.38
CA GLU A 10 -18.61 25.22 5.27
C GLU A 10 -17.49 24.71 6.19
N LEU A 11 -17.72 24.80 7.50
CA LEU A 11 -16.79 24.39 8.56
C LEU A 11 -17.28 23.12 9.25
N LYS A 12 -16.35 22.22 9.55
CA LYS A 12 -16.56 20.99 10.30
C LYS A 12 -17.21 21.30 11.66
N THR A 13 -18.48 20.94 11.86
CA THR A 13 -19.11 21.06 13.19
C THR A 13 -19.52 19.70 13.73
N ASN A 14 -18.58 19.06 14.44
CA ASN A 14 -18.87 18.01 15.39
C ASN A 14 -18.64 18.56 16.81
N ARG A 15 -19.75 18.90 17.47
CA ARG A 15 -19.98 19.09 18.92
C ARG A 15 -19.20 20.15 19.73
N THR A 16 -19.99 20.67 20.67
CA THR A 16 -19.68 21.24 22.00
C THR A 16 -19.26 22.69 22.14
N HIS A 17 -20.21 23.45 22.69
CA HIS A 17 -20.05 24.65 23.52
C HIS A 17 -18.75 24.71 24.32
N ILE A 18 -18.10 25.88 24.33
CA ILE A 18 -17.74 26.71 25.50
C ILE A 18 -17.50 28.16 25.00
N PRO A 19 -18.01 29.21 25.68
CA PRO A 19 -17.94 30.58 25.18
C PRO A 19 -16.95 31.49 25.93
N MET A 20 -16.65 32.64 25.29
CA MET A 20 -16.21 33.95 25.86
C MET A 20 -14.73 34.07 26.33
N LYS A 21 -14.02 35.20 26.18
CA LYS A 21 -14.22 36.51 25.54
C LYS A 21 -12.84 37.22 25.44
N LYS A 22 -12.78 38.18 24.51
CA LYS A 22 -11.78 39.22 24.27
C LYS A 22 -11.23 39.92 25.53
N SER A 23 -9.98 40.41 25.46
CA SER A 23 -9.66 41.84 25.62
C SER A 23 -8.26 42.19 25.09
N SER A 24 -8.19 43.31 24.40
CA SER A 24 -7.06 43.88 23.68
C SER A 24 -6.26 44.87 24.54
N ILE A 25 -4.93 44.96 24.40
CA ILE A 25 -4.16 46.19 24.65
C ILE A 25 -3.00 46.31 23.62
N LYS A 26 -2.86 47.50 23.04
CA LYS A 26 -1.88 47.97 22.05
C LYS A 26 -0.62 48.56 22.69
N LEU A 27 0.44 48.71 21.85
CA LEU A 27 1.62 49.60 21.96
C LEU A 27 2.69 49.15 22.98
N GLN A 28 4.00 49.24 22.76
CA GLN A 28 4.79 50.21 21.98
C GLN A 28 6.23 49.65 21.79
N ILE A 29 6.89 50.03 20.69
CA ILE A 29 8.32 49.77 20.43
C ILE A 29 9.17 50.70 21.30
N LEU A 30 10.21 50.18 21.98
CA LEU A 30 11.41 50.95 22.29
C LEU A 30 12.65 50.04 22.37
N ILE A 31 13.71 50.47 21.69
CA ILE A 31 15.04 49.86 21.59
C ILE A 31 15.89 50.33 22.79
N LEU A 32 16.60 49.42 23.47
CA LEU A 32 18.02 49.57 23.85
C LEU A 32 18.54 48.28 24.53
N PRO A 33 19.83 47.93 24.34
CA PRO A 33 20.41 46.63 24.64
C PRO A 33 20.88 46.57 26.09
N ALA A 34 20.54 45.49 26.79
CA ALA A 34 21.08 45.21 28.11
C ALA A 34 21.50 43.74 28.20
N LEU A 35 22.81 43.57 28.23
CA LEU A 35 23.57 42.51 28.88
C LEU A 35 23.18 41.06 28.57
N ALA A 36 24.13 40.41 27.87
CA ALA A 36 24.50 39.04 28.13
C ALA A 36 24.64 38.79 29.64
N THR A 37 23.57 38.32 30.28
CA THR A 37 23.68 37.51 31.49
C THR A 37 23.80 36.07 31.07
N CYS A 38 25.05 35.63 30.96
CA CYS A 38 25.43 34.26 31.23
C CYS A 38 24.74 33.77 32.51
N LEU A 39 23.76 32.88 32.36
CA LEU A 39 23.51 31.78 33.28
C LEU A 39 24.02 30.55 32.51
N ASN A 40 25.31 30.17 32.54
CA ASN A 40 26.03 29.69 33.72
C ASN A 40 25.09 29.27 34.85
N LEU A 41 24.35 28.18 34.63
CA LEU A 41 24.22 27.21 35.71
C LEU A 41 25.65 26.83 36.09
N ALA A 42 26.12 27.37 37.21
CA ALA A 42 27.33 26.88 37.86
C ALA A 42 27.25 25.34 37.87
N ALA A 43 28.34 24.66 37.52
CA ALA A 43 28.44 23.23 37.71
C ALA A 43 27.99 22.94 39.15
N ALA A 44 26.80 22.36 39.31
CA ALA A 44 26.27 22.08 40.63
C ALA A 44 27.33 21.25 41.35
N ASP A 45 27.65 21.63 42.60
CA ASP A 45 28.60 20.85 43.38
C ASP A 45 28.03 19.44 43.54
N LEU A 46 28.62 18.49 42.82
CA LEU A 46 28.13 17.11 42.75
C LEU A 46 28.02 16.48 44.13
N ASN A 47 28.82 16.94 45.10
CA ASN A 47 28.71 16.50 46.48
C ASN A 47 27.40 16.89 47.13
N SER A 48 26.93 18.13 46.91
CA SER A 48 25.65 18.62 47.44
C SER A 48 24.46 17.92 46.77
N VAL A 49 24.53 17.74 45.45
CA VAL A 49 23.53 17.02 44.66
C VAL A 49 23.44 15.56 45.12
N ALA A 50 24.57 14.91 45.42
CA ALA A 50 24.60 13.56 45.96
C ALA A 50 23.98 13.45 47.35
N ASP A 51 24.17 14.45 48.21
CA ASP A 51 23.58 14.45 49.55
C ASP A 51 22.04 14.58 49.50
N GLU A 52 21.51 15.35 48.54
CA GLU A 52 20.07 15.42 48.26
C GLU A 52 19.56 14.12 47.63
N ALA A 53 20.28 13.60 46.63
CA ALA A 53 19.94 12.36 45.94
C ALA A 53 19.95 11.14 46.86
N ALA A 54 20.81 11.12 47.89
CA ALA A 54 20.91 10.03 48.87
C ALA A 54 19.61 9.83 49.70
N ARG A 55 18.74 10.84 49.74
CA ARG A 55 17.45 10.81 50.47
C ARG A 55 16.26 10.52 49.55
N TYR A 56 16.49 10.26 48.27
CA TYR A 56 15.42 10.11 47.29
C TYR A 56 14.55 8.88 47.56
N GLU A 57 13.23 9.06 47.51
CA GLU A 57 12.22 8.00 47.49
C GLU A 57 11.16 8.31 46.43
N SER A 58 10.42 7.29 45.98
CA SER A 58 9.34 7.48 45.01
C SER A 58 8.33 8.53 45.49
N GLY A 59 8.13 9.57 44.70
CA GLY A 59 7.28 10.72 45.03
C GLY A 59 8.04 12.00 45.38
N LEU A 60 9.36 11.93 45.59
CA LEU A 60 10.22 13.10 45.75
C LEU A 60 10.72 13.65 44.39
N ALA A 61 11.29 14.85 44.41
CA ALA A 61 11.83 15.49 43.21
C ALA A 61 12.99 14.67 42.61
N VAL A 62 12.86 14.32 41.32
CA VAL A 62 13.84 13.50 40.57
C VAL A 62 15.06 14.30 40.09
N GLU A 63 15.02 15.63 40.24
CA GLU A 63 16.01 16.54 39.66
C GLU A 63 17.46 16.26 40.11
N PRO A 64 17.74 15.94 41.40
CA PRO A 64 19.10 15.56 41.81
C PRO A 64 19.61 14.31 41.08
N LEU A 65 18.76 13.31 40.82
CA LEU A 65 19.14 12.11 40.08
C LEU A 65 19.44 12.43 38.61
N ARG A 66 18.65 13.31 37.97
CA ARG A 66 18.90 13.74 36.58
C ARG A 66 20.21 14.48 36.43
N GLN A 67 20.57 15.32 37.40
CA GLN A 67 21.85 16.03 37.40
C GLN A 67 23.04 15.05 37.49
N ILE A 68 22.92 14.01 38.32
CA ILE A 68 23.93 12.95 38.40
C ILE A 68 24.00 12.14 37.10
N GLU A 69 22.86 11.79 36.49
CA GLU A 69 22.82 11.08 35.21
C GLU A 69 23.45 11.91 34.08
N GLN A 70 23.19 13.22 34.07
CA GLN A 70 23.82 14.15 33.13
C GLN A 70 25.34 14.17 33.32
N ALA A 71 25.83 14.24 34.57
CA ALA A 71 27.25 14.17 34.88
C ALA A 71 27.88 12.83 34.44
N VAL A 72 27.17 11.71 34.59
CA VAL A 72 27.60 10.39 34.11
C VAL A 72 27.79 10.39 32.59
N ARG A 73 26.87 10.99 31.82
CA ARG A 73 26.97 11.09 30.35
C ARG A 73 28.20 11.90 29.91
N GLU A 74 28.56 12.92 30.70
CA GLU A 74 29.72 13.78 30.45
C GLU A 74 31.07 13.09 30.76
N CYS A 75 31.08 11.94 31.44
CA CYS A 75 32.30 11.22 31.84
C CYS A 75 32.93 10.34 30.75
N ARG A 76 32.32 10.21 29.56
CA ARG A 76 32.71 9.19 28.55
C ARG A 76 34.20 9.25 28.18
N ASN A 77 34.78 10.45 28.12
CA ASN A 77 36.20 10.67 27.80
C ASN A 77 36.95 11.55 28.82
N ASN A 78 36.45 11.68 30.07
CA ASN A 78 37.06 12.56 31.08
C ASN A 78 37.34 11.79 32.40
N PRO A 79 38.58 11.36 32.64
CA PRO A 79 38.95 10.61 33.85
C PRO A 79 38.79 11.39 35.16
N ALA A 80 39.05 12.70 35.15
CA ALA A 80 38.90 13.54 36.35
C ALA A 80 37.42 13.68 36.73
N ARG A 81 36.57 13.97 35.73
CA ARG A 81 35.12 14.04 35.94
C ARG A 81 34.53 12.69 36.38
N ARG A 82 35.06 11.58 35.86
CA ARG A 82 34.68 10.23 36.30
C ARG A 82 34.98 10.00 37.77
N ALA A 83 36.13 10.46 38.27
CA ALA A 83 36.48 10.33 39.68
C ALA A 83 35.55 11.18 40.59
N GLU A 84 35.19 12.39 40.16
CA GLU A 84 34.22 13.24 40.86
C GLU A 84 32.83 12.59 40.94
N VAL A 85 32.35 12.05 39.82
CA VAL A 85 31.06 11.34 39.76
C VAL A 85 31.10 10.06 40.58
N GLU A 86 32.19 9.28 40.52
CA GLU A 86 32.34 8.09 41.36
C GLU A 86 32.31 8.44 42.85
N ALA A 87 32.99 9.52 43.28
CA ALA A 87 32.96 9.98 44.67
C ALA A 87 31.55 10.40 45.13
N ALA A 88 30.80 11.09 44.27
CA ALA A 88 29.41 11.45 44.53
C ALA A 88 28.50 10.21 44.65
N LEU A 89 28.68 9.21 43.78
CA LEU A 89 27.94 7.96 43.83
C LEU A 89 28.28 7.14 45.09
N ILE A 90 29.53 7.15 45.57
CA ILE A 90 29.93 6.49 46.82
C ILE A 90 29.14 7.05 48.02
N LYS A 91 28.91 8.37 48.09
CA LYS A 91 28.08 8.96 49.15
C LYS A 91 26.66 8.39 49.14
N MET A 92 26.09 8.19 47.96
CA MET A 92 24.76 7.61 47.80
C MET A 92 24.70 6.12 48.13
N LEU A 93 25.84 5.44 48.27
CA LEU A 93 25.92 4.03 48.74
C LEU A 93 25.93 3.91 50.27
N ALA A 94 25.95 5.01 51.02
CA ALA A 94 26.01 4.96 52.48
C ALA A 94 24.83 4.16 53.08
N PRO A 95 25.02 3.48 54.22
CA PRO A 95 23.93 2.76 54.90
C PRO A 95 22.73 3.66 55.26
N THR A 96 22.99 4.96 55.47
CA THR A 96 21.98 5.98 55.76
C THR A 96 21.19 6.47 54.53
N ALA A 97 21.63 6.14 53.31
CA ALA A 97 20.91 6.47 52.09
C ALA A 97 19.69 5.56 51.90
N THR A 98 18.72 5.99 51.11
CA THR A 98 17.54 5.20 50.78
C THR A 98 17.89 4.04 49.85
N PHE A 99 17.05 3.00 49.81
CA PHE A 99 17.25 1.88 48.88
C PHE A 99 17.24 2.33 47.41
N GLU A 100 16.33 3.23 47.04
CA GLU A 100 16.22 3.75 45.67
C GLU A 100 17.46 4.57 45.27
N ALA A 101 18.00 5.37 46.18
CA ALA A 101 19.25 6.09 45.94
C ALA A 101 20.43 5.14 45.73
N ARG A 102 20.56 4.11 46.59
CA ARG A 102 21.59 3.07 46.43
C ARG A 102 21.45 2.32 45.11
N ARG A 103 20.23 1.94 44.73
CA ARG A 103 19.95 1.26 43.45
C ARG A 103 20.31 2.12 42.26
N PHE A 104 19.92 3.40 42.28
CA PHE A 104 20.30 4.36 41.24
C PHE A 104 21.82 4.46 41.15
N ALA A 105 22.50 4.63 42.29
CA ALA A 105 23.95 4.77 42.33
C ALA A 105 24.67 3.54 41.76
N CYS A 106 24.24 2.33 42.14
CA CYS A 106 24.75 1.09 41.57
C CYS A 106 24.55 1.00 40.05
N THR A 107 23.40 1.47 39.54
CA THR A 107 23.13 1.49 38.09
C THR A 107 24.08 2.44 37.36
N GLN A 108 24.38 3.60 37.94
CA GLN A 108 25.34 4.54 37.36
C GLN A 108 26.78 4.01 37.43
N LEU A 109 27.15 3.34 38.53
CA LEU A 109 28.46 2.70 38.68
C LEU A 109 28.70 1.57 37.68
N ALA A 110 27.65 0.84 37.29
CA ALA A 110 27.75 -0.16 36.22
C ALA A 110 28.15 0.46 34.86
N ILE A 111 27.86 1.75 34.65
CA ILE A 111 28.18 2.48 33.41
C ILE A 111 29.61 3.03 33.44
N ILE A 112 30.01 3.67 34.54
CA ILE A 112 31.28 4.41 34.61
C ILE A 112 32.45 3.58 35.15
N GLY A 113 32.19 2.45 35.81
CA GLY A 113 33.17 1.67 36.55
C GLY A 113 33.22 2.04 38.03
N ALA A 114 33.72 1.12 38.85
CA ALA A 114 33.47 1.09 40.29
C ALA A 114 34.75 0.85 41.13
N ASN A 115 35.91 1.34 40.72
CA ASN A 115 37.19 1.01 41.38
C ASN A 115 37.35 1.61 42.78
N SER A 116 36.98 2.88 42.97
CA SER A 116 37.04 3.56 44.27
C SER A 116 35.84 3.18 45.14
N SER A 117 34.73 2.78 44.52
CA SER A 117 33.51 2.35 45.21
C SER A 117 33.53 0.89 45.69
N LEU A 118 34.56 0.10 45.36
CA LEU A 118 34.67 -1.32 45.74
C LEU A 118 34.45 -1.59 47.25
N PRO A 119 35.02 -0.81 48.19
CA PRO A 119 34.81 -1.08 49.62
C PRO A 119 33.35 -0.91 50.06
N ALA A 120 32.65 0.07 49.49
CA ALA A 120 31.23 0.30 49.76
C ALA A 120 30.37 -0.84 49.17
N LEU A 121 30.66 -1.23 47.93
CA LEU A 121 29.97 -2.34 47.26
C LEU A 121 30.23 -3.69 47.95
N GLU A 122 31.44 -3.93 48.45
CA GLU A 122 31.76 -5.13 49.24
C GLU A 122 30.95 -5.22 50.52
N THR A 123 30.72 -4.08 51.18
CA THR A 123 29.86 -4.01 52.37
C THR A 123 28.41 -4.34 51.99
N MET A 124 27.91 -3.75 50.91
CA MET A 124 26.55 -4.01 50.40
C MET A 124 26.32 -5.46 49.94
N LEU A 125 27.36 -6.20 49.55
CA LEU A 125 27.25 -7.62 49.21
C LEU A 125 26.94 -8.52 50.42
N LYS A 126 27.25 -8.06 51.64
CA LYS A 126 26.98 -8.80 52.89
C LYS A 126 25.52 -8.67 53.34
N GLU A 127 24.81 -7.67 52.82
CA GLU A 127 23.42 -7.38 53.15
C GLU A 127 22.47 -7.99 52.11
N PRO A 128 21.51 -8.85 52.51
CA PRO A 128 20.62 -9.54 51.57
C PRO A 128 19.81 -8.62 50.67
N GLU A 129 19.40 -7.44 51.17
CA GLU A 129 18.59 -6.47 50.43
C GLU A 129 19.39 -5.76 49.33
N THR A 130 20.67 -5.47 49.58
CA THR A 130 21.52 -4.70 48.65
C THR A 130 22.43 -5.55 47.79
N ALA A 131 22.62 -6.83 48.10
CA ALA A 131 23.53 -7.71 47.35
C ALA A 131 23.23 -7.74 45.84
N GLY A 132 21.96 -7.76 45.44
CA GLY A 132 21.58 -7.78 44.02
C GLY A 132 21.98 -6.50 43.27
N ILE A 133 21.74 -5.32 43.85
CA ILE A 133 22.12 -4.05 43.22
C ILE A 133 23.65 -3.85 43.25
N ALA A 134 24.34 -4.35 44.26
CA ALA A 134 25.80 -4.36 44.29
C ALA A 134 26.38 -5.27 43.18
N CYS A 135 25.82 -6.47 42.98
CA CYS A 135 26.21 -7.35 41.88
C CYS A 135 26.05 -6.69 40.50
N LEU A 136 24.98 -5.92 40.28
CA LEU A 136 24.77 -5.17 39.05
C LEU A 136 25.91 -4.18 38.77
N ALA A 137 26.32 -3.40 39.78
CA ALA A 137 27.43 -2.45 39.66
C ALA A 137 28.77 -3.14 39.34
N LEU A 138 28.97 -4.34 39.89
CA LEU A 138 30.21 -5.10 39.77
C LEU A 138 30.31 -5.92 38.46
N ALA A 139 29.19 -6.34 37.88
CA ALA A 139 29.18 -7.24 36.72
C ALA A 139 29.93 -6.68 35.50
N SER A 140 29.78 -5.38 35.21
CA SER A 140 30.32 -4.76 34.00
C SER A 140 31.69 -4.09 34.16
N ASN A 141 32.28 -4.06 35.36
CA ASN A 141 33.54 -3.38 35.60
C ASN A 141 34.77 -4.25 35.19
N PRO A 142 35.74 -3.73 34.43
CA PRO A 142 36.90 -4.51 33.96
C PRO A 142 37.89 -4.97 35.05
N SER A 143 37.80 -4.46 36.28
CA SER A 143 38.76 -4.77 37.35
C SER A 143 38.76 -6.25 37.76
N PRO A 144 39.90 -6.94 37.79
CA PRO A 144 39.98 -8.35 38.18
C PRO A 144 39.74 -8.57 39.69
N LYS A 145 40.00 -7.56 40.54
CA LYS A 145 39.77 -7.62 42.00
C LYS A 145 38.31 -7.92 42.37
N ILE A 146 37.38 -7.57 41.48
CA ILE A 146 35.94 -7.83 41.69
C ILE A 146 35.66 -9.32 41.76
N ASN A 147 36.38 -10.15 41.00
CA ASN A 147 36.20 -11.59 41.05
C ASN A 147 36.55 -12.12 42.45
N GLU A 148 37.62 -11.60 43.07
CA GLU A 148 38.00 -11.96 44.44
C GLU A 148 36.93 -11.54 45.46
N ILE A 149 36.40 -10.32 45.34
CA ILE A 149 35.34 -9.79 46.21
C ILE A 149 34.07 -10.66 46.11
N LEU A 150 33.62 -10.95 44.89
CA LEU A 150 32.43 -11.78 44.66
C LEU A 150 32.61 -13.22 45.19
N ARG A 151 33.79 -13.82 44.97
CA ARG A 151 34.11 -15.15 45.53
C ARG A 151 34.13 -15.15 47.05
N ALA A 152 34.69 -14.11 47.67
CA ALA A 152 34.69 -13.98 49.13
C ALA A 152 33.28 -13.81 49.69
N ALA A 153 32.46 -12.96 49.07
CA ALA A 153 31.08 -12.71 49.47
C ALA A 153 30.20 -13.98 49.34
N LEU A 154 30.48 -14.83 48.34
CA LEU A 154 29.72 -16.07 48.12
C LEU A 154 29.76 -17.03 49.33
N ASN A 155 30.89 -17.08 50.07
CA ASN A 155 31.06 -18.01 51.20
C ASN A 155 30.06 -17.76 52.35
N GLY A 156 29.57 -16.52 52.50
CA GLY A 156 28.61 -16.14 53.55
C GLY A 156 27.19 -15.88 53.04
N ALA A 157 26.99 -15.84 51.72
CA ALA A 157 25.70 -15.47 51.12
C ALA A 157 24.67 -16.60 51.22
N THR A 158 23.41 -16.23 51.44
CA THR A 158 22.25 -17.14 51.46
C THR A 158 21.08 -16.55 50.67
N GLY A 159 20.07 -17.38 50.37
CA GLY A 159 18.86 -16.94 49.66
C GLY A 159 19.15 -16.22 48.34
N ASN A 160 18.42 -15.15 48.06
CA ASN A 160 18.54 -14.39 46.81
C ASN A 160 19.94 -13.77 46.62
N ALA A 161 20.60 -13.32 47.68
CA ALA A 161 21.94 -12.74 47.60
C ALA A 161 22.95 -13.73 47.01
N ARG A 162 22.87 -15.01 47.41
CA ARG A 162 23.69 -16.09 46.85
C ARG A 162 23.48 -16.24 45.34
N LEU A 163 22.23 -16.25 44.88
CA LEU A 163 21.89 -16.40 43.45
C LEU A 163 22.44 -15.25 42.60
N GLN A 164 22.36 -14.02 43.11
CA GLN A 164 22.87 -12.83 42.41
C GLN A 164 24.40 -12.86 42.32
N ILE A 165 25.10 -13.26 43.38
CA ILE A 165 26.56 -13.38 43.38
C ILE A 165 27.02 -14.48 42.41
N ILE A 166 26.36 -15.64 42.40
CA ILE A 166 26.63 -16.72 41.44
C ILE A 166 26.45 -16.22 40.00
N THR A 167 25.35 -15.51 39.74
CA THR A 167 25.06 -14.95 38.41
C THR A 167 26.15 -13.97 37.98
N ALA A 168 26.57 -13.06 38.87
CA ALA A 168 27.63 -12.09 38.60
C ALA A 168 28.99 -12.77 38.31
N LEU A 169 29.35 -13.83 39.03
CA LEU A 169 30.57 -14.62 38.73
C LEU A 169 30.51 -15.25 37.34
N GLY A 170 29.35 -15.76 36.93
CA GLY A 170 29.11 -16.29 35.60
C GLY A 170 29.21 -15.23 34.50
N ASP A 171 28.55 -14.09 34.67
CA ASP A 171 28.56 -12.97 33.70
C ASP A 171 29.97 -12.41 33.49
N ARG A 172 30.79 -12.44 34.54
CA ARG A 172 32.20 -12.03 34.50
C ARG A 172 33.14 -13.12 33.97
N ALA A 173 32.62 -14.31 33.69
CA ALA A 173 33.36 -15.48 33.25
C ALA A 173 34.56 -15.83 34.15
N ASP A 174 34.36 -15.80 35.47
CA ASP A 174 35.44 -16.01 36.45
C ASP A 174 35.88 -17.49 36.56
N ALA A 175 36.99 -17.83 35.90
CA ALA A 175 37.49 -19.21 35.88
C ALA A 175 37.89 -19.75 37.26
N SER A 176 38.32 -18.91 38.21
CA SER A 176 38.68 -19.41 39.55
C SER A 176 37.45 -19.77 40.40
N ALA A 177 36.23 -19.40 39.97
CA ALA A 177 34.99 -19.79 40.64
C ALA A 177 34.49 -21.18 40.23
N ILE A 178 35.05 -21.80 39.17
CA ILE A 178 34.54 -23.05 38.59
C ILE A 178 34.37 -24.15 39.64
N LYS A 179 35.37 -24.40 40.49
CA LYS A 179 35.31 -25.44 41.52
C LYS A 179 34.16 -25.18 42.50
N THR A 180 34.09 -23.97 43.05
CA THR A 180 33.05 -23.58 44.01
C THR A 180 31.65 -23.66 43.38
N LEU A 181 31.50 -23.23 42.13
CA LEU A 181 30.23 -23.33 41.40
C LEU A 181 29.84 -24.78 41.11
N ALA A 182 30.79 -25.65 40.77
CA ALA A 182 30.53 -27.07 40.57
C ALA A 182 30.09 -27.76 41.86
N ASP A 183 30.67 -27.39 43.01
CA ASP A 183 30.25 -27.88 44.32
C ASP A 183 28.84 -27.41 44.67
N LEU A 184 28.52 -26.13 44.42
CA LEU A 184 27.17 -25.58 44.60
C LEU A 184 26.13 -26.23 43.68
N ALA A 185 26.52 -26.58 42.45
CA ALA A 185 25.65 -27.27 41.49
C ALA A 185 25.23 -28.69 41.93
N ARG A 186 25.95 -29.29 42.89
CA ARG A 186 25.65 -30.63 43.44
C ARG A 186 24.86 -30.58 44.74
N GLN A 187 24.59 -29.39 45.28
CA GLN A 187 23.82 -29.22 46.51
C GLN A 187 22.31 -29.45 46.27
N PRO A 188 21.55 -29.83 47.31
CA PRO A 188 20.12 -30.08 47.19
C PRO A 188 19.27 -28.81 46.95
N ASP A 189 19.82 -27.61 47.22
CA ASP A 189 19.11 -26.36 46.98
C ASP A 189 19.00 -26.06 45.48
N ARG A 190 17.82 -26.35 44.91
CA ARG A 190 17.58 -26.30 43.47
C ARG A 190 17.85 -24.92 42.84
N PRO A 191 17.38 -23.78 43.40
CA PRO A 191 17.66 -22.47 42.82
C PRO A 191 19.17 -22.17 42.77
N THR A 192 19.92 -22.50 43.84
CA THR A 192 21.38 -22.35 43.86
C THR A 192 22.05 -23.26 42.83
N ALA A 193 21.62 -24.52 42.74
CA ALA A 193 22.20 -25.47 41.81
C ALA A 193 22.00 -25.03 40.34
N GLU A 194 20.78 -24.62 39.97
CA GLU A 194 20.48 -24.13 38.61
C GLU A 194 21.25 -22.85 38.28
N ALA A 195 21.33 -21.89 39.22
CA ALA A 195 22.12 -20.68 39.04
C ALA A 195 23.61 -21.00 38.82
N ALA A 196 24.15 -21.96 39.58
CA ALA A 196 25.55 -22.37 39.46
C ALA A 196 25.83 -23.06 38.12
N ILE A 197 24.91 -23.90 37.64
CA ILE A 197 24.99 -24.53 36.30
C ILE A 197 25.01 -23.47 35.20
N ILE A 198 24.12 -22.47 35.27
CA ILE A 198 24.08 -21.38 34.29
C ILE A 198 25.38 -20.55 34.33
N ALA A 199 25.88 -20.25 35.53
CA ALA A 199 27.12 -19.51 35.72
C ALA A 199 28.33 -20.26 35.13
N LEU A 200 28.43 -21.57 35.38
CA LEU A 200 29.43 -22.43 34.74
C LEU A 200 29.34 -22.37 33.20
N GLY A 201 28.12 -22.33 32.65
CA GLY A 201 27.92 -22.19 31.21
C GLY A 201 28.47 -20.88 30.62
N LYS A 202 28.27 -19.77 31.34
CA LYS A 202 28.73 -18.44 30.93
C LYS A 202 30.24 -18.25 31.02
N ILE A 203 30.92 -18.98 31.93
CA ILE A 203 32.39 -18.96 32.04
C ILE A 203 33.06 -19.39 30.73
N ALA A 204 32.50 -20.41 30.08
CA ALA A 204 32.89 -20.84 28.74
C ALA A 204 34.39 -21.19 28.61
N THR A 205 34.90 -22.02 29.52
CA THR A 205 36.23 -22.66 29.46
C THR A 205 36.13 -24.18 29.43
N PRO A 206 37.14 -24.91 28.90
CA PRO A 206 37.10 -26.37 28.83
C PRO A 206 36.85 -27.05 30.17
N GLU A 207 37.36 -26.48 31.25
CA GLU A 207 37.18 -26.97 32.62
C GLU A 207 35.72 -26.84 33.07
N ALA A 208 35.10 -25.68 32.84
CA ALA A 208 33.68 -25.48 33.14
C ALA A 208 32.78 -26.41 32.29
N ALA A 209 33.14 -26.63 31.03
CA ALA A 209 32.43 -27.57 30.15
C ALA A 209 32.54 -29.02 30.65
N ALA A 210 33.70 -29.43 31.17
CA ALA A 210 33.90 -30.76 31.76
C ALA A 210 33.01 -30.96 33.00
N GLU A 211 32.91 -29.96 33.88
CA GLU A 211 32.02 -30.00 35.04
C GLU A 211 30.55 -30.12 34.63
N LEU A 212 30.11 -29.32 33.66
CA LEU A 212 28.74 -29.40 33.12
C LEU A 212 28.44 -30.76 32.49
N SER A 213 29.40 -31.33 31.76
CA SER A 213 29.28 -32.68 31.19
C SER A 213 29.20 -33.76 32.27
N ALA A 214 29.97 -33.63 33.36
CA ALA A 214 29.89 -34.54 34.50
C ALA A 214 28.53 -34.43 35.21
N LEU A 215 28.05 -33.21 35.48
CA LEU A 215 26.73 -32.95 36.07
C LEU A 215 25.59 -33.55 35.22
N ARG A 216 25.71 -33.45 33.89
CA ARG A 216 24.78 -34.06 32.95
C ARG A 216 24.79 -35.60 33.03
N GLN A 217 25.95 -36.23 33.23
CA GLN A 217 26.09 -37.70 33.27
C GLN A 217 25.76 -38.30 34.65
N GLN A 218 26.06 -37.60 35.74
CA GLN A 218 25.94 -38.09 37.12
C GLN A 218 24.58 -37.75 37.77
N GLY A 219 23.88 -36.73 37.28
CA GLY A 219 22.66 -36.22 37.92
C GLY A 219 21.46 -37.16 37.78
N GLN A 220 20.73 -37.32 38.90
CA GLN A 220 19.31 -37.65 38.90
C GLN A 220 18.60 -36.83 37.81
N SER A 221 17.64 -37.44 37.09
CA SER A 221 16.99 -36.98 35.84
C SER A 221 16.65 -35.48 35.68
N GLU A 222 16.64 -34.69 36.75
CA GLU A 222 16.19 -33.30 36.76
C GLU A 222 17.28 -32.24 36.49
N LEU A 223 18.55 -32.46 36.87
CA LEU A 223 19.65 -31.50 36.63
C LEU A 223 20.31 -31.66 35.24
N ALA A 224 20.07 -32.79 34.58
CA ALA A 224 20.61 -33.08 33.25
C ALA A 224 20.12 -32.06 32.20
N ARG A 225 18.89 -31.56 32.31
CA ARG A 225 18.30 -30.58 31.38
C ARG A 225 18.98 -29.20 31.48
N PRO A 226 19.06 -28.54 32.66
CA PRO A 226 19.82 -27.30 32.83
C PRO A 226 21.30 -27.41 32.38
N ALA A 227 21.96 -28.53 32.70
CA ALA A 227 23.34 -28.76 32.28
C ALA A 227 23.48 -28.87 30.75
N THR A 228 22.54 -29.58 30.10
CA THR A 228 22.51 -29.70 28.62
C THR A 228 22.27 -28.35 27.95
N ALA A 229 21.34 -27.55 28.45
CA ALA A 229 21.09 -26.19 27.94
C ALA A 229 22.32 -25.29 28.12
N SER A 230 22.98 -25.37 29.28
CA SER A 230 24.17 -24.57 29.58
C SER A 230 25.36 -24.96 28.71
N LEU A 231 25.53 -26.25 28.37
CA LEU A 231 26.56 -26.70 27.43
C LEU A 231 26.42 -26.08 26.02
N ILE A 232 25.21 -25.84 25.53
CA ILE A 232 25.01 -25.11 24.25
C ILE A 232 25.57 -23.68 24.37
N VAL A 233 25.21 -22.97 25.44
CA VAL A 233 25.71 -21.60 25.71
C VAL A 233 27.23 -21.59 25.82
N THR A 234 27.81 -22.57 26.53
CA THR A 234 29.26 -22.78 26.65
C THR A 234 29.90 -22.89 25.27
N ALA A 235 29.37 -23.76 24.41
CA ALA A 235 29.91 -24.00 23.07
C ALA A 235 29.83 -22.75 22.18
N GLU A 236 28.72 -22.00 22.24
CA GLU A 236 28.56 -20.75 21.50
C GLU A 236 29.56 -19.67 21.95
N LEU A 237 29.73 -19.50 23.26
CA LEU A 237 30.67 -18.53 23.82
C LEU A 237 32.12 -18.92 23.54
N MET A 238 32.46 -20.20 23.65
CA MET A 238 33.79 -20.72 23.27
C MET A 238 34.09 -20.47 21.79
N ALA A 239 33.11 -20.72 20.91
CA ALA A 239 33.26 -20.43 19.48
C ALA A 239 33.53 -18.94 19.23
N LYS A 240 32.80 -18.04 19.92
CA LYS A 240 33.03 -16.58 19.85
C LYS A 240 34.41 -16.17 20.37
N LYS A 241 34.93 -16.84 21.41
CA LYS A 241 36.28 -16.64 21.96
C LYS A 241 37.40 -17.23 21.07
N GLY A 242 37.07 -17.89 19.96
CA GLY A 242 38.04 -18.54 19.08
C GLY A 242 38.49 -19.94 19.52
N LEU A 243 37.90 -20.49 20.58
CA LEU A 243 38.17 -21.84 21.10
C LEU A 243 37.42 -22.91 20.30
N ARG A 244 37.65 -22.94 18.98
CA ARG A 244 36.88 -23.80 18.04
C ARG A 244 36.92 -25.29 18.38
N PRO A 245 38.09 -25.93 18.68
CA PRO A 245 38.13 -27.36 18.96
C PRO A 245 37.32 -27.75 20.20
N ALA A 246 37.34 -26.90 21.24
CA ALA A 246 36.57 -27.13 22.46
C ALA A 246 35.06 -27.00 22.20
N ALA A 247 34.63 -25.97 21.48
CA ALA A 247 33.23 -25.81 21.08
C ALA A 247 32.73 -26.98 20.22
N GLN A 248 33.54 -27.42 19.26
CA GLN A 248 33.23 -28.57 18.40
C GLN A 248 33.04 -29.85 19.22
N ALA A 249 33.91 -30.13 20.19
CA ALA A 249 33.78 -31.31 21.04
C ALA A 249 32.46 -31.33 21.82
N ILE A 250 32.03 -30.17 22.34
CA ILE A 250 30.74 -30.05 23.04
C ILE A 250 29.58 -30.29 22.07
N TYR A 251 29.58 -29.67 20.90
CA TYR A 251 28.51 -29.90 19.93
C TYR A 251 28.47 -31.35 19.43
N GLU A 252 29.60 -32.00 19.17
CA GLU A 252 29.68 -33.43 18.82
C GLU A 252 29.05 -34.32 19.91
N GLN A 253 29.25 -33.98 21.18
CA GLN A 253 28.64 -34.68 22.31
C GLN A 253 27.11 -34.43 22.37
N LEU A 254 26.66 -33.21 22.08
CA LEU A 254 25.25 -32.84 22.10
C LEU A 254 24.48 -33.34 20.87
N LEU A 255 25.15 -33.55 19.74
CA LEU A 255 24.57 -34.12 18.52
C LEU A 255 24.13 -35.58 18.73
N LYS A 256 24.74 -36.29 19.67
CA LYS A 256 24.40 -37.69 20.03
C LYS A 256 23.16 -37.79 20.93
N VAL A 257 22.56 -36.67 21.34
CA VAL A 257 21.39 -36.61 22.24
C VAL A 257 20.11 -36.71 21.41
N THR A 258 19.62 -37.93 21.20
CA THR A 258 18.50 -38.21 20.30
C THR A 258 17.12 -37.94 20.92
N ASP A 259 17.02 -37.92 22.25
CA ASP A 259 15.78 -37.65 23.00
C ASP A 259 15.43 -36.15 23.11
N MET A 260 16.33 -35.25 22.66
CA MET A 260 16.13 -33.79 22.67
C MET A 260 16.36 -33.16 21.28
N PRO A 261 15.38 -33.22 20.36
CA PRO A 261 15.55 -32.78 18.97
C PRO A 261 16.02 -31.33 18.82
N ARG A 262 15.56 -30.41 19.68
CA ARG A 262 15.98 -29.00 19.64
C ARG A 262 17.46 -28.82 19.99
N ILE A 263 17.97 -29.57 20.96
CA ILE A 263 19.39 -29.54 21.36
C ILE A 263 20.24 -30.14 20.24
N ARG A 264 19.81 -31.28 19.71
CA ARG A 264 20.49 -31.95 18.59
C ARG A 264 20.61 -31.02 17.37
N ARG A 265 19.53 -30.32 17.04
CA ARG A 265 19.53 -29.30 15.97
C ARG A 265 20.47 -28.14 16.25
N ALA A 266 20.42 -27.56 17.45
CA ALA A 266 21.31 -26.46 17.83
C ALA A 266 22.79 -26.87 17.76
N ALA A 267 23.10 -28.09 18.21
CA ALA A 267 24.43 -28.65 18.12
C ALA A 267 24.88 -28.85 16.67
N PHE A 268 24.00 -29.39 15.82
CA PHE A 268 24.25 -29.55 14.39
C PHE A 268 24.53 -28.19 13.71
N GLU A 269 23.68 -27.19 13.91
CA GLU A 269 23.86 -25.83 13.36
C GLU A 269 25.12 -25.14 13.92
N GLY A 270 25.50 -25.45 15.16
CA GLY A 270 26.78 -25.07 15.75
C GLY A 270 27.97 -25.65 14.98
N LEU A 271 27.94 -26.96 14.70
CA LEU A 271 28.98 -27.66 13.95
C LEU A 271 29.11 -27.15 12.52
N LEU A 272 28.00 -26.95 11.81
CA LEU A 272 28.03 -26.40 10.44
C LEU A 272 28.77 -25.05 10.39
N ARG A 273 28.58 -24.18 11.39
CA ARG A 273 29.28 -22.89 11.47
C ARG A 273 30.77 -23.01 11.82
N LEU A 274 31.17 -24.10 12.48
CA LEU A 274 32.56 -24.33 12.91
C LEU A 274 33.39 -25.09 11.87
N ASP A 275 32.74 -25.96 11.07
CA ASP A 275 33.40 -26.73 10.03
C ASP A 275 34.07 -25.78 9.00
N ALA A 276 35.29 -26.12 8.58
CA ALA A 276 36.12 -25.23 7.74
C ALA A 276 35.52 -24.95 6.35
N ASP A 277 34.70 -25.89 5.84
CA ASP A 277 33.96 -25.77 4.58
C ASP A 277 32.58 -25.11 4.75
N GLY A 278 32.28 -24.60 5.95
CA GLY A 278 30.96 -24.05 6.30
C GLY A 278 29.89 -25.13 6.52
N GLY A 279 30.30 -26.39 6.73
CA GLY A 279 29.41 -27.51 7.02
C GLY A 279 28.94 -28.26 5.78
N GLU A 280 29.54 -28.02 4.61
CA GLU A 280 29.13 -28.62 3.34
C GLU A 280 29.13 -30.16 3.40
N GLN A 281 30.27 -30.77 3.80
CA GLN A 281 30.40 -32.22 3.90
C GLN A 281 29.42 -32.81 4.91
N ARG A 282 29.28 -32.17 6.07
CA ARG A 282 28.41 -32.65 7.15
C ARG A 282 26.93 -32.57 6.76
N ALA A 283 26.52 -31.49 6.10
CA ALA A 283 25.16 -31.36 5.57
C ALA A 283 24.86 -32.43 4.51
N LEU A 284 25.78 -32.67 3.57
CA LEU A 284 25.60 -33.72 2.55
C LEU A 284 25.49 -35.13 3.16
N ALA A 285 26.26 -35.42 4.21
CA ALA A 285 26.16 -36.70 4.92
C ALA A 285 24.76 -36.88 5.53
N VAL A 286 24.23 -35.86 6.21
CA VAL A 286 22.87 -35.89 6.80
C VAL A 286 21.78 -36.09 5.74
N LEU A 287 21.94 -35.51 4.55
CA LEU A 287 20.94 -35.68 3.47
C LEU A 287 20.87 -37.11 2.92
N GLN A 288 21.93 -37.90 3.09
CA GLN A 288 21.97 -39.31 2.67
C GLN A 288 21.44 -40.26 3.74
N GLU A 289 21.23 -39.79 4.97
CA GLU A 289 20.66 -40.61 6.04
C GLU A 289 19.15 -40.85 5.79
N PRO A 290 18.67 -42.12 5.82
CA PRO A 290 17.28 -42.44 5.49
C PRO A 290 16.23 -41.75 6.38
N GLN A 291 16.54 -41.51 7.66
CA GLN A 291 15.62 -40.92 8.63
C GLN A 291 16.38 -39.98 9.58
N SER A 292 16.58 -38.74 9.13
CA SER A 292 17.24 -37.70 9.92
C SER A 292 16.36 -36.45 10.00
N ASP A 293 16.03 -36.05 11.22
CA ASP A 293 15.32 -34.80 11.55
C ASP A 293 16.16 -33.54 11.27
N LEU A 294 17.44 -33.72 10.95
CA LEU A 294 18.40 -32.65 10.68
C LEU A 294 18.45 -32.22 9.21
N LYS A 295 17.78 -32.93 8.29
CA LYS A 295 17.85 -32.65 6.85
C LYS A 295 17.38 -31.24 6.48
N ALA A 296 16.34 -30.73 7.14
CA ALA A 296 15.90 -29.35 6.91
C ALA A 296 17.01 -28.33 7.28
N SER A 297 17.73 -28.57 8.37
CA SER A 297 18.87 -27.74 8.80
C SER A 297 20.06 -27.88 7.84
N ALA A 298 20.30 -29.09 7.32
CA ALA A 298 21.33 -29.36 6.32
C ALA A 298 21.04 -28.64 4.99
N ILE A 299 19.78 -28.63 4.54
CA ILE A 299 19.36 -27.87 3.36
C ILE A 299 19.50 -26.36 3.61
N ALA A 300 19.07 -25.88 4.78
CA ALA A 300 19.05 -24.46 5.11
C ALA A 300 20.44 -23.81 5.18
N CYS A 301 21.53 -24.57 5.33
CA CYS A 301 22.88 -24.03 5.35
C CYS A 301 23.43 -23.72 3.95
N LEU A 302 22.89 -24.37 2.89
CA LEU A 302 23.36 -24.26 1.51
C LEU A 302 23.53 -22.81 1.01
N PRO A 303 22.60 -21.86 1.27
CA PRO A 303 22.76 -20.47 0.83
C PRO A 303 23.97 -19.76 1.43
N SER A 304 24.43 -20.18 2.61
CA SER A 304 25.57 -19.56 3.32
C SER A 304 26.93 -20.18 2.94
N LEU A 305 26.94 -21.27 2.17
CA LEU A 305 28.17 -21.94 1.76
C LEU A 305 28.96 -21.11 0.75
N LYS A 306 30.24 -20.89 1.04
CA LYS A 306 31.17 -20.13 0.16
C LYS A 306 31.64 -20.94 -1.05
N SER A 307 31.50 -22.26 -1.01
CA SER A 307 31.92 -23.15 -2.09
C SER A 307 31.13 -22.87 -3.37
N PRO A 308 31.81 -22.64 -4.53
CA PRO A 308 31.13 -22.40 -5.80
C PRO A 308 30.44 -23.66 -6.34
N ASN A 309 30.89 -24.85 -5.93
CA ASN A 309 30.35 -26.14 -6.37
C ASN A 309 29.26 -26.69 -5.44
N ALA A 310 28.89 -25.98 -4.38
CA ALA A 310 27.91 -26.44 -3.40
C ALA A 310 26.56 -26.76 -4.04
N SER A 311 26.05 -25.90 -4.94
CA SER A 311 24.79 -26.13 -5.64
C SER A 311 24.79 -27.46 -6.41
N ALA A 312 25.85 -27.74 -7.17
CA ALA A 312 25.97 -28.97 -7.95
C ALA A 312 26.01 -30.22 -7.06
N ARG A 313 26.75 -30.16 -5.94
CA ARG A 313 26.87 -31.27 -5.00
C ARG A 313 25.55 -31.54 -4.27
N PHE A 314 24.86 -30.51 -3.80
CA PHE A 314 23.54 -30.67 -3.19
C PHE A 314 22.50 -31.13 -4.21
N ALA A 315 22.55 -30.61 -5.45
CA ALA A 315 21.67 -31.09 -6.52
C ALA A 315 21.85 -32.59 -6.82
N SER A 316 23.07 -33.14 -6.67
CA SER A 316 23.34 -34.55 -6.92
C SER A 316 22.60 -35.52 -5.98
N VAL A 317 22.12 -35.04 -4.82
CA VAL A 317 21.32 -35.84 -3.89
C VAL A 317 19.80 -35.59 -4.02
N MET A 318 19.38 -34.64 -4.87
CA MET A 318 17.97 -34.22 -5.02
C MET A 318 17.01 -35.40 -5.21
N ASP A 319 17.34 -36.32 -6.12
CA ASP A 319 16.45 -37.43 -6.49
C ASP A 319 16.29 -38.50 -5.41
N LYS A 320 17.18 -38.49 -4.41
CA LYS A 320 17.13 -39.40 -3.26
C LYS A 320 16.28 -38.87 -2.12
N LEU A 321 15.90 -37.59 -2.18
CA LEU A 321 15.09 -36.94 -1.15
C LEU A 321 13.60 -37.17 -1.41
N PRO A 322 12.75 -37.29 -0.37
CA PRO A 322 11.30 -37.26 -0.49
C PRO A 322 10.82 -35.89 -1.04
N PRO A 323 9.60 -35.81 -1.61
CA PRO A 323 9.08 -34.59 -2.25
C PRO A 323 9.16 -33.32 -1.40
N SER A 324 8.86 -33.42 -0.10
CA SER A 324 8.92 -32.28 0.82
C SER A 324 10.34 -31.72 1.00
N GLU A 325 11.35 -32.59 1.04
CA GLU A 325 12.76 -32.21 1.15
C GLU A 325 13.32 -31.71 -0.19
N GLN A 326 12.86 -32.27 -1.33
CA GLN A 326 13.16 -31.72 -2.66
C GLN A 326 12.68 -30.26 -2.78
N ALA A 327 11.45 -29.97 -2.34
CA ALA A 327 10.89 -28.62 -2.36
C ALA A 327 11.72 -27.62 -1.52
N LEU A 328 12.18 -28.04 -0.32
CA LEU A 328 13.07 -27.24 0.51
C LEU A 328 14.42 -27.00 -0.18
N LEU A 329 14.99 -28.04 -0.79
CA LEU A 329 16.28 -27.93 -1.45
C LEU A 329 16.22 -27.03 -2.70
N LEU A 330 15.15 -27.11 -3.48
CA LEU A 330 14.89 -26.20 -4.60
C LEU A 330 14.82 -24.74 -4.14
N SER A 331 14.19 -24.48 -2.99
CA SER A 331 14.13 -23.14 -2.40
C SER A 331 15.51 -22.65 -1.96
N ALA A 332 16.34 -23.51 -1.35
CA ALA A 332 17.70 -23.16 -0.96
C ALA A 332 18.63 -22.91 -2.16
N LEU A 333 18.51 -23.71 -3.22
CA LEU A 333 19.20 -23.50 -4.50
C LEU A 333 18.79 -22.17 -5.13
N ALA A 334 17.51 -21.80 -5.04
CA ALA A 334 17.01 -20.54 -5.57
C ALA A 334 17.67 -19.32 -4.92
N VAL A 335 17.96 -19.37 -3.61
CA VAL A 335 18.67 -18.28 -2.92
C VAL A 335 20.10 -18.12 -3.43
N ARG A 336 20.77 -19.23 -3.79
CA ARG A 336 22.12 -19.18 -4.38
C ARG A 336 22.10 -18.61 -5.80
N ALA A 337 21.12 -19.00 -6.60
CA ALA A 337 20.90 -18.53 -7.97
C ALA A 337 22.13 -18.62 -8.89
N ASP A 338 23.12 -19.47 -8.60
CA ASP A 338 24.23 -19.77 -9.51
C ASP A 338 23.79 -20.71 -10.66
N ALA A 339 24.63 -20.87 -11.68
CA ALA A 339 24.27 -21.65 -12.87
C ALA A 339 23.88 -23.10 -12.55
N ALA A 340 24.65 -23.78 -11.70
CA ALA A 340 24.37 -25.15 -11.27
C ALA A 340 23.04 -25.25 -10.49
N ALA A 341 22.72 -24.24 -9.66
CA ALA A 341 21.42 -24.15 -9.01
C ALA A 341 20.28 -24.01 -10.03
N ARG A 342 20.41 -23.13 -11.03
CA ARG A 342 19.38 -22.95 -12.08
C ARG A 342 19.17 -24.22 -12.89
N ASP A 343 20.24 -24.94 -13.24
CA ASP A 343 20.16 -26.21 -13.97
C ASP A 343 19.40 -27.27 -13.15
N ALA A 344 19.74 -27.41 -11.87
CA ALA A 344 19.08 -28.34 -10.96
C ALA A 344 17.59 -28.01 -10.76
N ILE A 345 17.24 -26.73 -10.63
CA ILE A 345 15.85 -26.29 -10.52
C ILE A 345 15.10 -26.55 -11.84
N THR A 346 15.73 -26.23 -12.98
CA THR A 346 15.16 -26.41 -14.32
C THR A 346 14.78 -27.86 -14.59
N ALA A 347 15.62 -28.81 -14.16
CA ALA A 347 15.35 -30.25 -14.29
C ALA A 347 14.08 -30.70 -13.54
N LYS A 348 13.59 -29.92 -12.55
CA LYS A 348 12.42 -30.26 -11.73
C LYS A 348 11.11 -29.58 -12.13
N VAL A 349 11.13 -28.71 -13.13
CA VAL A 349 9.92 -28.04 -13.67
C VAL A 349 8.94 -29.03 -14.31
N ALA A 350 9.42 -30.19 -14.76
CA ALA A 350 8.60 -31.26 -15.34
C ALA A 350 8.43 -32.46 -14.39
N SER A 351 8.63 -32.27 -13.08
CA SER A 351 8.44 -33.33 -12.08
C SER A 351 7.01 -33.88 -12.14
N PRO A 352 6.82 -35.21 -12.03
CA PRO A 352 5.48 -35.80 -11.91
C PRO A 352 4.84 -35.51 -10.55
N ASP A 353 5.65 -35.18 -9.53
CA ASP A 353 5.15 -34.76 -8.23
C ASP A 353 4.74 -33.27 -8.27
N PRO A 354 3.46 -32.94 -8.02
CA PRO A 354 2.95 -31.57 -8.13
C PRO A 354 3.62 -30.58 -7.17
N ASP A 355 4.01 -31.01 -5.97
CA ASP A 355 4.64 -30.13 -4.97
C ASP A 355 6.06 -29.79 -5.38
N VAL A 356 6.81 -30.78 -5.87
CA VAL A 356 8.16 -30.57 -6.44
C VAL A 356 8.09 -29.68 -7.69
N GLN A 357 7.12 -29.94 -8.58
CA GLN A 357 6.93 -29.15 -9.78
C GLN A 357 6.66 -27.67 -9.45
N LYS A 358 5.73 -27.42 -8.52
CA LYS A 358 5.37 -26.08 -8.06
C LYS A 358 6.54 -25.39 -7.36
N ALA A 359 7.30 -26.12 -6.55
CA ALA A 359 8.50 -25.61 -5.90
C ALA A 359 9.56 -25.20 -6.92
N ALA A 360 9.77 -26.00 -7.98
CA ALA A 360 10.72 -25.69 -9.05
C ALA A 360 10.32 -24.44 -9.84
N ILE A 361 9.03 -24.32 -10.22
CA ILE A 361 8.50 -23.13 -10.90
C ILE A 361 8.66 -21.88 -10.02
N SER A 362 8.35 -21.99 -8.72
CA SER A 362 8.48 -20.88 -7.76
C SER A 362 9.95 -20.49 -7.53
N ALA A 363 10.85 -21.48 -7.47
CA ALA A 363 12.29 -21.27 -7.37
C ALA A 363 12.82 -20.50 -8.60
N LEU A 364 12.44 -20.91 -9.82
CA LEU A 364 12.80 -20.18 -11.05
C LEU A 364 12.24 -18.75 -11.09
N ALA A 365 11.07 -18.48 -10.52
CA ALA A 365 10.55 -17.11 -10.43
C ALA A 365 11.53 -16.15 -9.73
N SER A 366 12.31 -16.65 -8.77
CA SER A 366 13.26 -15.85 -7.97
C SER A 366 14.71 -15.90 -8.47
N ALA A 367 15.13 -17.03 -9.03
CA ALA A 367 16.52 -17.33 -9.38
C ALA A 367 16.78 -17.46 -10.88
N GLY A 368 15.72 -17.64 -11.66
CA GLY A 368 15.78 -17.88 -13.10
C GLY A 368 16.13 -16.62 -13.89
N ASP A 369 16.59 -16.86 -15.11
CA ASP A 369 16.99 -15.86 -16.08
C ASP A 369 16.46 -16.21 -17.49
N ALA A 370 17.01 -15.60 -18.54
CA ALA A 370 16.61 -15.89 -19.91
C ALA A 370 16.73 -17.39 -20.29
N SER A 371 17.69 -18.13 -19.71
CA SER A 371 17.84 -19.58 -19.95
C SER A 371 16.67 -20.40 -19.41
N SER A 372 15.91 -19.88 -18.43
CA SER A 372 14.74 -20.55 -17.84
C SER A 372 13.47 -20.39 -18.68
N VAL A 373 13.45 -19.50 -19.67
CA VAL A 373 12.25 -19.24 -20.49
C VAL A 373 11.78 -20.48 -21.28
N PRO A 374 12.63 -21.23 -22.00
CA PRO A 374 12.17 -22.37 -22.80
C PRO A 374 11.47 -23.45 -21.98
N VAL A 375 11.99 -23.78 -20.79
CA VAL A 375 11.39 -24.82 -19.94
C VAL A 375 10.04 -24.35 -19.38
N LEU A 376 9.92 -23.07 -18.99
CA LEU A 376 8.68 -22.50 -18.48
C LEU A 376 7.63 -22.33 -19.60
N ALA A 377 8.04 -21.96 -20.81
CA ALA A 377 7.16 -21.89 -21.97
C ALA A 377 6.61 -23.27 -22.36
N LYS A 378 7.45 -24.31 -22.30
CA LYS A 378 7.01 -25.70 -22.49
C LYS A 378 6.04 -26.13 -21.39
N ALA A 379 6.35 -25.84 -20.13
CA ALA A 379 5.45 -26.14 -19.00
C ALA A 379 4.07 -25.47 -19.15
N LEU A 380 4.04 -24.24 -19.66
CA LEU A 380 2.80 -23.50 -19.93
C LEU A 380 1.93 -24.18 -20.99
N THR A 381 2.55 -24.85 -21.96
CA THR A 381 1.85 -25.63 -22.99
C THR A 381 1.27 -26.93 -22.43
N SER A 382 1.95 -27.56 -21.47
CA SER A 382 1.44 -28.76 -20.78
C SER A 382 0.35 -28.46 -19.74
N ALA A 383 0.26 -27.22 -19.26
CA ALA A 383 -0.73 -26.80 -18.27
C ALA A 383 -2.12 -26.56 -18.93
N THR A 384 -3.06 -27.46 -18.67
CA THR A 384 -4.40 -27.46 -19.29
C THR A 384 -5.44 -26.58 -18.59
N SER A 385 -5.19 -26.17 -17.34
CA SER A 385 -6.10 -25.33 -16.56
C SER A 385 -5.49 -23.97 -16.24
N PHE A 386 -6.34 -22.96 -16.05
CA PHE A 386 -5.89 -21.62 -15.64
C PHE A 386 -5.10 -21.66 -14.32
N ALA A 387 -5.53 -22.47 -13.35
CA ALA A 387 -4.85 -22.65 -12.07
C ALA A 387 -3.44 -23.25 -12.22
N ALA A 388 -3.22 -24.13 -13.21
CA ALA A 388 -1.90 -24.68 -13.51
C ALA A 388 -1.01 -23.70 -14.29
N GLN A 389 -1.60 -22.85 -15.14
CA GLN A 389 -0.85 -21.86 -15.93
C GLN A 389 -0.40 -20.64 -15.10
N GLN A 390 -1.17 -20.28 -14.07
CA GLN A 390 -0.93 -19.06 -13.29
C GLN A 390 0.45 -19.02 -12.60
N PRO A 391 0.92 -20.07 -11.88
CA PRO A 391 2.26 -20.05 -11.29
C PRO A 391 3.38 -19.90 -12.33
N ILE A 392 3.22 -20.51 -13.50
CA ILE A 392 4.20 -20.46 -14.60
C ILE A 392 4.25 -19.06 -15.20
N THR A 393 3.09 -18.43 -15.38
CA THR A 393 2.99 -17.05 -15.85
C THR A 393 3.63 -16.08 -14.86
N ILE A 394 3.36 -16.23 -13.55
CA ILE A 394 4.01 -15.44 -12.50
C ILE A 394 5.53 -15.63 -12.55
N ALA A 395 6.01 -16.86 -12.72
CA ALA A 395 7.44 -17.14 -12.83
C ALA A 395 8.07 -16.42 -14.03
N LEU A 396 7.49 -16.56 -15.23
CA LEU A 396 7.97 -15.88 -16.44
C LEU A 396 7.97 -14.35 -16.32
N VAL A 397 6.94 -13.77 -15.68
CA VAL A 397 6.87 -12.33 -15.41
C VAL A 397 7.97 -11.90 -14.42
N SER A 398 8.30 -12.73 -13.44
CA SER A 398 9.27 -12.42 -12.37
C SER A 398 10.74 -12.68 -12.74
N LEU A 399 11.01 -13.38 -13.85
CA LEU A 399 12.37 -13.69 -14.29
C LEU A 399 13.24 -12.45 -14.40
N LYS A 400 14.45 -12.54 -13.84
CA LYS A 400 15.48 -11.50 -13.90
C LYS A 400 16.17 -11.51 -15.26
N GLY A 401 16.63 -10.34 -15.72
CA GLY A 401 17.37 -10.22 -16.99
C GLY A 401 16.74 -9.27 -18.02
N GLY A 402 15.68 -8.55 -17.66
CA GLY A 402 15.11 -7.45 -18.48
C GLY A 402 14.84 -7.87 -19.92
N GLU A 403 15.40 -7.13 -20.87
CA GLU A 403 15.23 -7.38 -22.31
C GLU A 403 15.73 -8.76 -22.78
N ALA A 404 16.72 -9.36 -22.12
CA ALA A 404 17.24 -10.67 -22.54
C ALA A 404 16.16 -11.76 -22.38
N VAL A 405 15.40 -11.69 -21.28
CA VAL A 405 14.24 -12.56 -21.05
C VAL A 405 13.15 -12.28 -22.08
N ASP A 406 12.85 -11.00 -22.33
CA ASP A 406 11.82 -10.60 -23.28
C ASP A 406 12.12 -11.11 -24.69
N ARG A 407 13.38 -10.96 -25.16
CA ARG A 407 13.82 -11.51 -26.45
C ARG A 407 13.64 -13.02 -26.52
N ARG A 408 13.96 -13.73 -25.44
CA ARG A 408 13.79 -15.18 -25.39
C ARG A 408 12.32 -15.62 -25.40
N ILE A 409 11.43 -14.84 -24.79
CA ILE A 409 9.98 -15.06 -24.88
C ILE A 409 9.49 -14.79 -26.30
N ILE A 410 9.97 -13.71 -26.94
CA ILE A 410 9.67 -13.39 -28.35
C ILE A 410 10.11 -14.52 -29.28
N GLU A 411 11.30 -15.09 -29.07
CA GLU A 411 11.78 -16.26 -29.82
C GLU A 411 10.84 -17.46 -29.66
N SER A 412 10.30 -17.67 -28.45
CA SER A 412 9.37 -18.76 -28.15
C SER A 412 8.00 -18.59 -28.84
N LEU A 413 7.61 -17.37 -29.23
CA LEU A 413 6.40 -17.14 -30.04
C LEU A 413 6.53 -17.67 -31.48
N LYS A 414 7.76 -17.75 -31.99
CA LYS A 414 8.06 -18.27 -33.34
C LYS A 414 8.04 -19.80 -33.40
N ASP A 415 8.13 -20.46 -32.25
CA ASP A 415 8.02 -21.91 -32.17
C ASP A 415 6.56 -22.35 -32.35
N ASN A 416 6.30 -23.12 -33.40
CA ASN A 416 4.96 -23.63 -33.72
C ASN A 416 4.52 -24.79 -32.83
N SER A 417 5.43 -25.40 -32.06
CA SER A 417 5.08 -26.41 -31.07
C SER A 417 4.42 -25.81 -29.82
N ILE A 418 4.61 -24.52 -29.57
CA ILE A 418 4.01 -23.81 -28.44
C ILE A 418 2.57 -23.45 -28.77
N GLN A 419 1.62 -24.19 -28.16
CA GLN A 419 0.19 -23.91 -28.28
C GLN A 419 -0.27 -22.75 -27.38
N SER A 420 0.56 -22.36 -26.41
CA SER A 420 0.27 -21.32 -25.40
C SER A 420 0.72 -19.90 -25.81
N LYS A 421 0.78 -19.59 -27.12
CA LYS A 421 1.24 -18.28 -27.63
C LYS A 421 0.49 -17.10 -27.02
N ALA A 422 -0.83 -17.21 -26.87
CA ALA A 422 -1.65 -16.20 -26.21
C ALA A 422 -1.20 -15.91 -24.76
N ALA A 423 -0.78 -16.95 -24.01
CA ALA A 423 -0.30 -16.80 -22.64
C ALA A 423 1.10 -16.15 -22.59
N LEU A 424 2.01 -16.51 -23.51
CA LEU A 424 3.31 -15.84 -23.64
C LEU A 424 3.18 -14.36 -24.05
N ILE A 425 2.21 -14.03 -24.92
CA ILE A 425 1.88 -12.64 -25.26
C ILE A 425 1.40 -11.88 -24.02
N ASN A 426 0.56 -12.48 -23.19
CA ASN A 426 0.12 -11.88 -21.94
C ASN A 426 1.30 -11.65 -20.98
N VAL A 427 2.27 -12.57 -20.92
CA VAL A 427 3.51 -12.39 -20.15
C VAL A 427 4.27 -11.15 -20.63
N LEU A 428 4.48 -10.99 -21.95
CA LEU A 428 5.17 -9.81 -22.51
C LEU A 428 4.42 -8.50 -22.18
N ALA A 429 3.09 -8.53 -22.21
CA ALA A 429 2.27 -7.39 -21.82
C ALA A 429 2.40 -7.05 -20.33
N LEU A 430 2.43 -8.05 -19.45
CA LEU A 430 2.60 -7.85 -18.00
C LEU A 430 4.01 -7.40 -17.63
N ARG A 431 5.02 -7.84 -18.39
CA ARG A 431 6.41 -7.37 -18.24
C ARG A 431 6.63 -5.95 -18.78
N GLY A 432 5.67 -5.37 -19.50
CA GLY A 432 5.82 -4.04 -20.08
C GLY A 432 6.77 -3.99 -21.29
N SER A 433 6.96 -5.12 -21.99
CA SER A 433 8.01 -5.26 -23.00
C SER A 433 7.68 -4.54 -24.32
N ARG A 434 8.18 -3.31 -24.50
CA ARG A 434 8.00 -2.55 -25.75
C ARG A 434 8.78 -3.14 -26.93
N ILE A 435 9.91 -3.81 -26.69
CA ILE A 435 10.67 -4.48 -27.77
C ILE A 435 9.87 -5.62 -28.42
N ALA A 436 8.81 -6.10 -27.77
CA ALA A 436 7.92 -7.10 -28.33
C ALA A 436 6.95 -6.56 -29.36
N ILE A 437 6.76 -5.24 -29.49
CA ILE A 437 5.73 -4.65 -30.36
C ILE A 437 5.79 -5.18 -31.81
N PRO A 438 6.95 -5.30 -32.48
CA PRO A 438 7.01 -5.90 -33.82
C PRO A 438 6.49 -7.34 -33.88
N ALA A 439 6.84 -8.17 -32.89
CA ALA A 439 6.38 -9.56 -32.81
C ALA A 439 4.89 -9.65 -32.43
N LEU A 440 4.39 -8.72 -31.61
CA LEU A 440 2.98 -8.62 -31.28
C LEU A 440 2.16 -8.16 -32.47
N LEU A 441 2.67 -7.23 -33.27
CA LEU A 441 2.08 -6.87 -34.55
C LEU A 441 1.95 -8.14 -35.38
N GLU A 442 3.03 -8.86 -35.68
CA GLU A 442 3.01 -10.14 -36.42
C GLU A 442 1.97 -11.14 -35.85
N ALA A 443 1.97 -11.35 -34.52
CA ALA A 443 1.03 -12.25 -33.86
C ALA A 443 -0.46 -11.83 -34.01
N ALA A 444 -0.72 -10.54 -34.21
CA ALA A 444 -2.07 -10.02 -34.45
C ALA A 444 -2.65 -10.42 -35.83
N GLU A 445 -1.79 -10.89 -36.76
CA GLU A 445 -2.19 -11.49 -38.04
C GLU A 445 -2.39 -13.01 -37.95
N SER A 446 -2.24 -13.61 -36.76
CA SER A 446 -2.42 -15.05 -36.58
C SER A 446 -3.83 -15.49 -36.97
N LYS A 447 -3.92 -16.66 -37.63
CA LYS A 447 -5.21 -17.33 -37.88
C LYS A 447 -5.84 -17.87 -36.61
N ASP A 448 -5.04 -18.11 -35.57
CA ASP A 448 -5.56 -18.45 -34.24
C ASP A 448 -6.13 -17.20 -33.57
N SER A 449 -7.45 -17.17 -33.40
CA SER A 449 -8.17 -16.04 -32.81
C SER A 449 -7.67 -15.72 -31.39
N ALA A 450 -7.32 -16.73 -30.58
CA ALA A 450 -6.83 -16.50 -29.22
C ALA A 450 -5.50 -15.72 -29.21
N THR A 451 -4.57 -16.11 -30.09
CA THR A 451 -3.29 -15.42 -30.29
C THR A 451 -3.49 -14.00 -30.82
N ALA A 452 -4.31 -13.81 -31.85
CA ALA A 452 -4.56 -12.49 -32.44
C ALA A 452 -5.19 -11.52 -31.42
N ARG A 453 -6.18 -12.00 -30.66
CA ARG A 453 -6.82 -11.23 -29.59
C ARG A 453 -5.86 -10.86 -28.47
N ALA A 454 -5.05 -11.81 -28.01
CA ALA A 454 -4.02 -11.54 -27.01
C ALA A 454 -3.02 -10.49 -27.50
N ALA A 455 -2.61 -10.56 -28.77
CA ALA A 455 -1.72 -9.61 -29.39
C ALA A 455 -2.30 -8.18 -29.40
N PHE A 456 -3.55 -7.99 -29.84
CA PHE A 456 -4.19 -6.67 -29.79
C PHE A 456 -4.34 -6.13 -28.36
N ARG A 457 -4.74 -6.97 -27.40
CA ARG A 457 -4.79 -6.55 -25.98
C ARG A 457 -3.42 -6.13 -25.46
N ALA A 458 -2.36 -6.83 -25.83
CA ALA A 458 -0.98 -6.49 -25.47
C ALA A 458 -0.56 -5.16 -26.14
N LEU A 459 -0.82 -5.00 -27.45
CA LEU A 459 -0.56 -3.75 -28.18
C LEU A 459 -1.29 -2.57 -27.56
N GLY A 460 -2.55 -2.72 -27.15
CA GLY A 460 -3.29 -1.66 -26.46
C GLY A 460 -2.63 -1.19 -25.15
N LYS A 461 -1.85 -2.05 -24.48
CA LYS A 461 -1.09 -1.70 -23.28
C LYS A 461 0.29 -1.12 -23.59
N LEU A 462 0.96 -1.63 -24.62
CA LEU A 462 2.38 -1.37 -24.88
C LEU A 462 2.65 -0.32 -25.96
N ALA A 463 1.81 -0.27 -27.00
CA ALA A 463 2.02 0.58 -28.17
C ALA A 463 1.84 2.07 -27.84
N GLY A 464 2.63 2.89 -28.53
CA GLY A 464 2.53 4.34 -28.54
C GLY A 464 1.94 4.86 -29.87
N PRO A 465 1.95 6.19 -30.05
CA PRO A 465 1.42 6.84 -31.25
C PRO A 465 2.13 6.39 -32.55
N GLU A 466 3.40 6.04 -32.48
CA GLU A 466 4.21 5.61 -33.63
C GLU A 466 3.71 4.30 -34.25
N GLU A 467 3.15 3.40 -33.44
CA GLU A 467 2.68 2.10 -33.91
C GLU A 467 1.18 2.07 -34.25
N LEU A 468 0.46 3.16 -33.98
CA LEU A 468 -0.96 3.28 -34.32
C LEU A 468 -1.25 3.00 -35.81
N PRO A 469 -0.49 3.55 -36.78
CA PRO A 469 -0.73 3.24 -38.20
C PRO A 469 -0.67 1.75 -38.52
N ALA A 470 0.26 1.01 -37.91
CA ALA A 470 0.40 -0.43 -38.10
C ALA A 470 -0.76 -1.22 -37.47
N ILE A 471 -1.25 -0.79 -36.30
CA ILE A 471 -2.43 -1.37 -35.65
C ILE A 471 -3.68 -1.18 -36.54
N LEU A 472 -3.87 0.04 -37.07
CA LEU A 472 -5.03 0.35 -37.93
C LEU A 472 -5.00 -0.40 -39.27
N GLN A 473 -3.80 -0.58 -39.84
CA GLN A 473 -3.63 -1.40 -41.04
C GLN A 473 -4.08 -2.85 -40.80
N ARG A 474 -3.66 -3.45 -39.69
CA ARG A 474 -4.02 -4.83 -39.32
C ARG A 474 -5.51 -4.96 -39.02
N LEU A 475 -6.08 -4.03 -38.25
CA LEU A 475 -7.51 -3.92 -37.99
C LEU A 475 -8.33 -3.97 -39.29
N SER A 476 -7.88 -3.27 -40.33
CA SER A 476 -8.58 -3.18 -41.62
C SER A 476 -8.61 -4.50 -42.40
N ASN A 477 -7.71 -5.43 -42.08
CA ASN A 477 -7.61 -6.74 -42.73
C ASN A 477 -8.30 -7.87 -41.94
N LEU A 478 -8.79 -7.60 -40.72
CA LEU A 478 -9.36 -8.61 -39.84
C LEU A 478 -10.73 -9.12 -40.29
N GLN A 479 -10.85 -10.45 -40.34
CA GLN A 479 -12.09 -11.16 -40.61
C GLN A 479 -12.85 -11.56 -39.33
N SER A 480 -12.15 -11.79 -38.22
CA SER A 480 -12.76 -12.17 -36.94
C SER A 480 -13.32 -10.96 -36.20
N GLU A 481 -14.60 -11.03 -35.81
CA GLU A 481 -15.27 -9.97 -35.04
C GLU A 481 -14.64 -9.79 -33.64
N ASP A 482 -14.41 -10.87 -32.89
CA ASP A 482 -13.77 -10.80 -31.58
C ASP A 482 -12.37 -10.14 -31.63
N ALA A 483 -11.57 -10.48 -32.64
CA ALA A 483 -10.25 -9.88 -32.83
C ALA A 483 -10.35 -8.41 -33.23
N ARG A 484 -11.39 -8.04 -34.00
CA ARG A 484 -11.67 -6.67 -34.39
C ARG A 484 -12.05 -5.81 -33.19
N GLU A 485 -12.84 -6.32 -32.26
CA GLU A 485 -13.15 -5.60 -31.01
C GLU A 485 -11.90 -5.34 -30.16
N ASP A 486 -11.06 -6.36 -29.96
CA ASP A 486 -9.81 -6.22 -29.22
C ASP A 486 -8.85 -5.23 -29.94
N ALA A 487 -8.82 -5.22 -31.27
CA ALA A 487 -8.04 -4.28 -32.10
C ALA A 487 -8.55 -2.84 -32.02
N LEU A 488 -9.87 -2.63 -32.05
CA LEU A 488 -10.50 -1.32 -31.84
C LEU A 488 -10.17 -0.79 -30.44
N GLY A 489 -10.28 -1.65 -29.42
CA GLY A 489 -9.89 -1.31 -28.06
C GLY A 489 -8.40 -1.00 -27.92
N ALA A 490 -7.53 -1.63 -28.71
CA ALA A 490 -6.11 -1.30 -28.75
C ALA A 490 -5.87 0.10 -29.35
N ALA A 491 -6.44 0.36 -30.53
CA ALA A 491 -6.32 1.64 -31.21
C ALA A 491 -6.90 2.80 -30.38
N ALA A 492 -8.08 2.62 -29.79
CA ALA A 492 -8.72 3.61 -28.93
C ALA A 492 -7.86 3.98 -27.70
N ARG A 493 -7.20 2.98 -27.07
CA ARG A 493 -6.28 3.23 -25.95
C ARG A 493 -5.00 3.97 -26.36
N VAL A 494 -4.53 3.77 -27.59
CA VAL A 494 -3.40 4.54 -28.12
C VAL A 494 -3.83 5.97 -28.42
N LEU A 495 -4.99 6.14 -29.06
CA LEU A 495 -5.59 7.44 -29.35
C LEU A 495 -5.82 8.25 -28.07
N SER A 496 -6.34 7.64 -26.99
CA SER A 496 -6.61 8.38 -25.74
C SER A 496 -5.35 8.89 -25.02
N ARG A 497 -4.16 8.37 -25.36
CA ARG A 497 -2.87 8.86 -24.85
C ARG A 497 -2.31 10.04 -25.67
N MET A 498 -2.91 10.34 -26.82
CA MET A 498 -2.50 11.46 -27.69
C MET A 498 -3.27 12.73 -27.32
N GLN A 499 -2.56 13.84 -27.16
CA GLN A 499 -3.16 15.12 -26.77
C GLN A 499 -3.86 15.84 -27.93
N ASP A 500 -3.25 15.82 -29.13
CA ASP A 500 -3.73 16.57 -30.29
C ASP A 500 -4.88 15.84 -31.03
N SER A 501 -6.08 16.43 -31.06
CA SER A 501 -7.25 15.91 -31.79
C SER A 501 -7.08 15.91 -33.31
N SER A 502 -6.35 16.88 -33.86
CA SER A 502 -6.03 16.96 -35.29
C SER A 502 -5.08 15.82 -35.67
N GLN A 503 -4.05 15.56 -34.87
CA GLN A 503 -3.13 14.43 -35.11
C GLN A 503 -3.85 13.08 -35.01
N ARG A 504 -4.69 12.88 -33.98
CA ARG A 504 -5.55 11.69 -33.83
C ARG A 504 -6.40 11.47 -35.08
N SER A 505 -7.11 12.52 -35.51
CA SER A 505 -7.97 12.49 -36.69
C SER A 505 -7.19 12.19 -37.96
N ALA A 506 -6.07 12.86 -38.20
CA ALA A 506 -5.26 12.68 -39.40
C ALA A 506 -4.80 11.22 -39.60
N ILE A 507 -4.37 10.54 -38.52
CA ILE A 507 -3.92 9.14 -38.59
C ILE A 507 -5.09 8.21 -38.94
N VAL A 508 -6.22 8.34 -38.24
CA VAL A 508 -7.41 7.50 -38.49
C VAL A 508 -7.98 7.75 -39.89
N LEU A 509 -8.05 9.00 -40.33
CA LEU A 509 -8.56 9.36 -41.67
C LEU A 509 -7.64 8.84 -42.78
N THR A 510 -6.32 8.84 -42.57
CA THR A 510 -5.37 8.24 -43.50
C THR A 510 -5.62 6.74 -43.66
N ALA A 511 -5.89 6.02 -42.57
CA ALA A 511 -6.25 4.60 -42.63
C ALA A 511 -7.62 4.38 -43.29
N LEU A 512 -8.60 5.24 -43.00
CA LEU A 512 -9.95 5.18 -43.55
C LEU A 512 -9.93 5.32 -45.08
N ASN A 513 -9.15 6.29 -45.60
CA ASN A 513 -9.03 6.54 -47.04
C ASN A 513 -8.33 5.40 -47.79
N LYS A 514 -7.50 4.62 -47.12
CA LYS A 514 -6.82 3.44 -47.70
C LYS A 514 -7.65 2.16 -47.63
N SER A 515 -8.77 2.17 -46.88
CA SER A 515 -9.57 0.97 -46.62
C SER A 515 -10.60 0.72 -47.71
N ALA A 516 -10.56 -0.45 -48.35
CA ALA A 516 -11.46 -0.80 -49.45
C ALA A 516 -12.78 -1.45 -48.98
N THR A 517 -12.80 -2.13 -47.83
CA THR A 517 -13.98 -2.91 -47.41
C THR A 517 -14.92 -2.07 -46.53
N PRO A 518 -16.25 -2.20 -46.70
CA PRO A 518 -17.22 -1.48 -45.86
C PRO A 518 -17.07 -1.75 -44.36
N ASN A 519 -16.74 -2.99 -43.97
CA ASN A 519 -16.54 -3.36 -42.57
C ASN A 519 -15.29 -2.69 -41.96
N ALA A 520 -14.17 -2.65 -42.69
CA ALA A 520 -12.97 -1.94 -42.25
C ALA A 520 -13.23 -0.44 -42.12
N ARG A 521 -13.90 0.16 -43.12
CA ARG A 521 -14.29 1.57 -43.08
C ARG A 521 -15.19 1.86 -41.88
N GLY A 522 -16.21 1.04 -41.63
CA GLY A 522 -17.09 1.16 -40.46
C GLY A 522 -16.34 1.07 -39.13
N SER A 523 -15.36 0.16 -39.02
CA SER A 523 -14.50 0.01 -37.84
C SER A 523 -13.62 1.25 -37.60
N LEU A 524 -13.06 1.83 -38.65
CA LEU A 524 -12.24 3.04 -38.52
C LEU A 524 -13.10 4.28 -38.19
N LEU A 525 -14.32 4.36 -38.70
CA LEU A 525 -15.27 5.41 -38.34
C LEU A 525 -15.65 5.36 -36.85
N SER A 526 -15.76 4.17 -36.25
CA SER A 526 -16.07 4.04 -34.82
C SER A 526 -14.95 4.51 -33.89
N LEU A 527 -13.73 4.74 -34.41
CA LEU A 527 -12.62 5.33 -33.65
C LEU A 527 -12.65 6.87 -33.64
N LEU A 528 -13.35 7.51 -34.58
CA LEU A 528 -13.40 8.97 -34.70
C LEU A 528 -13.93 9.71 -33.44
N PRO A 529 -14.88 9.17 -32.65
CA PRO A 529 -15.23 9.74 -31.36
C PRO A 529 -14.05 9.82 -30.37
N SER A 530 -13.12 8.86 -30.43
CA SER A 530 -11.89 8.89 -29.63
C SER A 530 -10.84 9.87 -30.16
N CYS A 531 -11.01 10.40 -31.37
CA CYS A 531 -10.18 11.47 -31.92
C CYS A 531 -10.70 12.85 -31.52
N GLY A 532 -12.02 13.03 -31.59
CA GLY A 532 -12.69 14.31 -31.35
C GLY A 532 -12.34 15.38 -32.39
N GLY A 533 -12.89 16.58 -32.20
CA GLY A 533 -12.60 17.75 -33.03
C GLY A 533 -13.30 17.80 -34.39
N PRO A 534 -13.24 18.95 -35.07
CA PRO A 534 -14.06 19.25 -36.25
C PRO A 534 -13.72 18.39 -37.49
N GLN A 535 -12.47 17.96 -37.65
CA GLN A 535 -12.05 17.11 -38.77
C GLN A 535 -12.75 15.73 -38.73
N ALA A 536 -12.81 15.12 -37.54
CA ALA A 536 -13.47 13.84 -37.36
C ALA A 536 -15.00 13.95 -37.52
N VAL A 537 -15.63 15.02 -37.03
CA VAL A 537 -17.06 15.30 -37.30
C VAL A 537 -17.31 15.47 -38.81
N SER A 538 -16.46 16.22 -39.51
CA SER A 538 -16.60 16.43 -40.96
C SER A 538 -16.48 15.12 -41.75
N ALA A 539 -15.58 14.22 -41.33
CA ALA A 539 -15.45 12.91 -41.95
C ALA A 539 -16.69 12.03 -41.72
N LEU A 540 -17.25 12.04 -40.51
CA LEU A 540 -18.51 11.36 -40.21
C LEU A 540 -19.68 11.92 -41.04
N LYS A 541 -19.76 13.25 -41.21
CA LYS A 541 -20.73 13.91 -42.11
C LYS A 541 -20.63 13.40 -43.55
N ALA A 542 -19.42 13.26 -44.08
CA ALA A 542 -19.21 12.72 -45.41
C ALA A 542 -19.64 11.24 -45.49
N ALA A 543 -19.30 10.43 -44.49
CA ALA A 543 -19.63 9.01 -44.44
C ALA A 543 -21.13 8.71 -44.33
N LEU A 544 -21.94 9.63 -43.79
CA LEU A 544 -23.40 9.53 -43.81
C LEU A 544 -24.02 9.56 -45.23
N ARG A 545 -23.27 10.09 -46.21
CA ARG A 545 -23.68 10.15 -47.63
C ARG A 545 -23.11 8.99 -48.45
N ASP A 546 -22.44 8.03 -47.81
CA ASP A 546 -21.84 6.88 -48.50
C ASP A 546 -22.93 5.97 -49.09
N SER A 547 -22.67 5.37 -50.26
CA SER A 547 -23.62 4.46 -50.91
C SER A 547 -23.80 3.16 -50.12
N ASN A 548 -22.81 2.76 -49.31
CA ASN A 548 -22.86 1.54 -48.53
C ASN A 548 -23.57 1.73 -47.17
N PRO A 549 -24.60 0.91 -46.86
CA PRO A 549 -25.35 1.03 -45.61
C PRO A 549 -24.52 0.82 -44.34
N ILE A 550 -23.53 -0.07 -44.37
CA ILE A 550 -22.67 -0.36 -43.20
C ILE A 550 -21.86 0.88 -42.81
N VAL A 551 -21.35 1.61 -43.81
CA VAL A 551 -20.56 2.83 -43.62
C VAL A 551 -21.44 3.95 -43.06
N ARG A 552 -22.65 4.14 -43.60
CA ARG A 552 -23.62 5.12 -43.09
C ARG A 552 -24.02 4.83 -41.65
N GLU A 553 -24.34 3.56 -41.36
CA GLU A 553 -24.76 3.12 -40.03
C GLU A 553 -23.65 3.29 -38.99
N ALA A 554 -22.40 2.96 -39.35
CA ALA A 554 -21.24 3.19 -38.50
C ALA A 554 -20.99 4.68 -38.24
N ALA A 555 -21.13 5.53 -39.27
CA ALA A 555 -20.99 6.98 -39.11
C ALA A 555 -22.06 7.55 -38.18
N LEU A 556 -23.31 7.10 -38.32
CA LEU A 556 -24.41 7.52 -37.47
C LEU A 556 -24.21 7.07 -36.01
N ARG A 557 -23.80 5.81 -35.77
CA ARG A 557 -23.47 5.33 -34.43
C ARG A 557 -22.34 6.13 -33.80
N ALA A 558 -21.27 6.40 -34.55
CA ALA A 558 -20.14 7.18 -34.06
C ALA A 558 -20.54 8.62 -33.70
N LEU A 559 -21.40 9.26 -34.49
CA LEU A 559 -21.97 10.57 -34.11
C LEU A 559 -22.88 10.48 -32.89
N ALA A 560 -23.71 9.44 -32.79
CA ALA A 560 -24.59 9.24 -31.66
C ALA A 560 -23.83 9.02 -30.33
N GLU A 561 -22.61 8.47 -30.40
CA GLU A 561 -21.67 8.26 -29.28
C GLU A 561 -20.60 9.37 -29.15
N TRP A 562 -20.75 10.50 -29.85
CA TRP A 562 -19.79 11.59 -29.82
C TRP A 562 -19.55 12.14 -28.40
N PRO A 563 -18.31 12.48 -28.00
CA PRO A 563 -18.02 12.83 -26.60
C PRO A 563 -18.59 14.18 -26.13
N ASP A 564 -18.87 15.12 -27.04
CA ASP A 564 -19.27 16.49 -26.70
C ASP A 564 -20.42 17.02 -27.57
N ALA A 565 -20.86 18.24 -27.26
CA ALA A 565 -22.02 18.85 -27.91
C ALA A 565 -21.79 19.19 -29.41
N SER A 566 -20.56 19.17 -29.93
CA SER A 566 -20.25 19.62 -31.30
C SER A 566 -20.91 18.79 -32.42
N ALA A 567 -21.37 17.57 -32.12
CA ALA A 567 -22.12 16.75 -33.07
C ALA A 567 -23.64 17.00 -33.06
N PHE A 568 -24.16 17.81 -32.13
CA PHE A 568 -25.60 18.00 -31.92
C PHE A 568 -26.34 18.48 -33.17
N ASP A 569 -25.90 19.58 -33.80
CA ASP A 569 -26.58 20.13 -34.98
C ASP A 569 -26.64 19.11 -36.13
N THR A 570 -25.59 18.31 -36.26
CA THR A 570 -25.50 17.24 -37.26
C THR A 570 -26.52 16.14 -37.00
N LEU A 571 -26.62 15.68 -35.76
CA LEU A 571 -27.59 14.67 -35.36
C LEU A 571 -29.03 15.20 -35.45
N LEU A 572 -29.24 16.48 -35.13
CA LEU A 572 -30.55 17.11 -35.22
C LEU A 572 -31.02 17.21 -36.68
N GLU A 573 -30.13 17.57 -37.60
CA GLU A 573 -30.42 17.58 -39.04
C GLU A 573 -30.75 16.16 -39.56
N LEU A 574 -30.02 15.14 -39.11
CA LEU A 574 -30.31 13.74 -39.45
C LEU A 574 -31.66 13.29 -38.90
N ALA A 575 -31.99 13.64 -37.66
CA ALA A 575 -33.30 13.33 -37.08
C ALA A 575 -34.47 14.00 -37.85
N ARG A 576 -34.22 15.08 -38.60
CA ARG A 576 -35.20 15.73 -39.47
C ARG A 576 -35.30 15.08 -40.85
N THR A 577 -34.16 14.72 -41.43
CA THR A 577 -34.04 14.39 -42.87
C THR A 577 -33.93 12.90 -43.17
N ALA A 578 -33.64 12.05 -42.17
CA ALA A 578 -33.44 10.61 -42.38
C ALA A 578 -34.69 9.93 -42.93
N SER A 579 -34.53 9.23 -44.06
CA SER A 579 -35.57 8.42 -44.69
C SER A 579 -35.88 7.14 -43.91
N SER A 580 -34.88 6.59 -43.21
CA SER A 580 -35.03 5.39 -42.37
C SER A 580 -35.48 5.76 -40.96
N ASN A 581 -36.56 5.13 -40.48
CA ASN A 581 -37.03 5.36 -39.11
C ASN A 581 -35.99 4.92 -38.06
N THR A 582 -35.21 3.87 -38.33
CA THR A 582 -34.14 3.41 -37.43
C THR A 582 -33.03 4.44 -37.30
N GLU A 583 -32.58 5.02 -38.43
CA GLU A 583 -31.56 6.06 -38.44
C GLU A 583 -32.04 7.32 -37.73
N ARG A 584 -33.29 7.72 -37.99
CA ARG A 584 -33.94 8.85 -37.31
C ARG A 584 -33.97 8.68 -35.79
N VAL A 585 -34.40 7.51 -35.30
CA VAL A 585 -34.49 7.22 -33.87
C VAL A 585 -33.11 7.19 -33.22
N LEU A 586 -32.09 6.65 -33.89
CA LEU A 586 -30.73 6.65 -33.39
C LEU A 586 -30.14 8.07 -33.30
N ALA A 587 -30.39 8.90 -34.32
CA ALA A 587 -30.00 10.31 -34.31
C ALA A 587 -30.67 11.08 -33.16
N LEU A 588 -31.98 10.88 -32.97
CA LEU A 588 -32.76 11.46 -31.88
C LEU A 588 -32.20 11.06 -30.51
N ARG A 589 -31.89 9.77 -30.31
CA ARG A 589 -31.25 9.27 -29.08
C ARG A 589 -29.90 9.92 -28.84
N GLY A 590 -29.08 10.05 -29.88
CA GLY A 590 -27.80 10.77 -29.83
C GLY A 590 -27.98 12.22 -29.39
N CYS A 591 -28.94 12.96 -29.96
CA CYS A 591 -29.27 14.32 -29.55
C CYS A 591 -29.62 14.40 -28.06
N VAL A 592 -30.52 13.52 -27.59
CA VAL A 592 -30.91 13.49 -26.17
C VAL A 592 -29.71 13.22 -25.27
N ARG A 593 -28.84 12.27 -25.63
CA ARG A 593 -27.62 11.96 -24.86
C ARG A 593 -26.69 13.17 -24.78
N LEU A 594 -26.42 13.83 -25.91
CA LEU A 594 -25.54 15.00 -25.95
C LEU A 594 -26.11 16.18 -25.14
N LEU A 595 -27.41 16.44 -25.24
CA LEU A 595 -28.07 17.49 -24.45
C LEU A 595 -28.09 17.15 -22.95
N SER A 596 -28.25 15.88 -22.60
CA SER A 596 -28.25 15.42 -21.20
C SER A 596 -26.86 15.43 -20.57
N ALA A 597 -25.81 15.25 -21.38
CA ALA A 597 -24.41 15.31 -20.96
C ALA A 597 -23.80 16.72 -21.09
N ALA A 598 -24.51 17.66 -21.72
CA ALA A 598 -24.07 19.02 -21.90
C ALA A 598 -23.91 19.71 -20.54
N THR A 599 -22.72 20.26 -20.31
CA THR A 599 -22.42 21.09 -19.14
C THR A 599 -22.60 22.56 -19.49
N ASP A 600 -22.68 23.43 -18.49
CA ASP A 600 -22.88 24.88 -18.72
C ASP A 600 -21.73 25.56 -19.50
N SER A 601 -20.59 24.88 -19.71
CA SER A 601 -19.50 25.31 -20.61
C SER A 601 -19.72 24.96 -22.09
N THR A 602 -20.84 24.31 -22.43
CA THR A 602 -21.19 24.01 -23.82
C THR A 602 -21.87 25.19 -24.49
N THR A 603 -21.59 25.43 -25.77
CA THR A 603 -22.18 26.52 -26.56
C THR A 603 -23.66 26.31 -26.92
N ILE A 604 -24.25 25.20 -26.47
CA ILE A 604 -25.61 24.80 -26.86
C ILE A 604 -26.59 25.16 -25.76
N ASN A 605 -27.64 25.89 -26.13
CA ASN A 605 -28.79 26.09 -25.25
C ASN A 605 -29.56 24.76 -25.12
N THR A 606 -29.38 24.07 -24.00
CA THR A 606 -29.89 22.70 -23.78
C THR A 606 -31.41 22.63 -23.85
N THR A 607 -32.13 23.62 -23.29
CA THR A 607 -33.60 23.66 -23.34
C THR A 607 -34.13 23.86 -24.76
N THR A 608 -33.50 24.76 -25.53
CA THR A 608 -33.86 24.95 -26.95
C THR A 608 -33.57 23.68 -27.74
N GLY A 609 -32.45 23.02 -27.46
CA GLY A 609 -32.13 21.73 -28.04
C GLY A 609 -33.19 20.68 -27.73
N PHE A 610 -33.60 20.52 -26.47
CA PHE A 610 -34.65 19.57 -26.09
C PHE A 610 -36.01 19.91 -26.72
N GLN A 611 -36.37 21.19 -26.86
CA GLN A 611 -37.58 21.61 -27.57
C GLN A 611 -37.53 21.18 -29.04
N GLN A 612 -36.41 21.41 -29.71
CA GLN A 612 -36.22 21.00 -31.10
C GLN A 612 -36.30 19.47 -31.25
N VAL A 613 -35.70 18.71 -30.32
CA VAL A 613 -35.75 17.24 -30.34
C VAL A 613 -37.16 16.73 -30.02
N MET A 614 -37.88 17.35 -29.07
CA MET A 614 -39.27 17.02 -28.73
C MET A 614 -40.19 17.17 -29.94
N ALA A 615 -40.01 18.24 -30.72
CA ALA A 615 -40.79 18.47 -31.95
C ALA A 615 -40.58 17.39 -33.03
N LEU A 616 -39.46 16.65 -32.97
CA LEU A 616 -39.13 15.58 -33.91
C LEU A 616 -39.52 14.17 -33.40
N ALA A 617 -39.88 14.05 -32.13
CA ALA A 617 -40.28 12.78 -31.52
C ALA A 617 -41.67 12.35 -32.02
N LYS A 618 -41.73 11.22 -32.73
CA LYS A 618 -42.96 10.72 -33.37
C LYS A 618 -43.70 9.71 -32.51
N SER A 619 -42.97 8.90 -31.75
CA SER A 619 -43.54 7.84 -30.91
C SER A 619 -43.58 8.24 -29.43
N PRO A 620 -44.50 7.66 -28.63
CA PRO A 620 -44.51 7.87 -27.18
C PRO A 620 -43.16 7.51 -26.53
N ALA A 621 -42.51 6.43 -26.97
CA ALA A 621 -41.21 6.02 -26.45
C ALA A 621 -40.11 7.07 -26.69
N GLU A 622 -40.11 7.74 -27.84
CA GLU A 622 -39.17 8.84 -28.13
C GLU A 622 -39.46 10.06 -27.26
N LYS A 623 -40.73 10.46 -27.13
CA LYS A 623 -41.12 11.60 -26.28
C LYS A 623 -40.74 11.35 -24.81
N LYS A 624 -40.94 10.13 -24.31
CA LYS A 624 -40.50 9.70 -22.96
C LYS A 624 -38.99 9.84 -22.76
N LEU A 625 -38.19 9.43 -23.76
CA LEU A 625 -36.74 9.60 -23.72
C LEU A 625 -36.35 11.08 -23.61
N VAL A 626 -36.98 11.96 -24.40
CA VAL A 626 -36.73 13.41 -24.37
C VAL A 626 -37.12 14.00 -23.01
N LEU A 627 -38.29 13.62 -22.46
CA LEU A 627 -38.74 14.05 -21.13
C LEU A 627 -37.78 13.62 -20.01
N GLY A 628 -37.23 12.40 -20.09
CA GLY A 628 -36.24 11.91 -19.13
C GLY A 628 -34.95 12.74 -19.14
N GLY A 629 -34.48 13.17 -20.32
CA GLY A 629 -33.34 14.09 -20.43
C GLY A 629 -33.68 15.49 -19.92
N LEU A 630 -34.85 16.02 -20.31
CA LEU A 630 -35.32 17.36 -19.96
C LEU A 630 -35.55 17.54 -18.45
N ALA A 631 -35.87 16.47 -17.71
CA ALA A 631 -35.97 16.49 -16.24
C ALA A 631 -34.69 16.97 -15.54
N ASN A 632 -33.53 16.86 -16.22
CA ASN A 632 -32.25 17.29 -15.71
C ASN A 632 -31.82 18.69 -16.20
N ALA A 633 -32.66 19.40 -16.97
CA ALA A 633 -32.32 20.72 -17.50
C ALA A 633 -31.98 21.76 -16.40
N SER A 634 -31.09 22.69 -16.75
CA SER A 634 -30.60 23.77 -15.87
C SER A 634 -31.34 25.11 -16.06
N ASP A 635 -32.20 25.22 -17.07
CA ASP A 635 -32.92 26.45 -17.42
C ASP A 635 -34.43 26.33 -17.09
N PRO A 636 -35.02 27.31 -16.37
CA PRO A 636 -36.44 27.31 -15.98
C PRO A 636 -37.44 27.19 -17.14
N SER A 637 -37.06 27.59 -18.37
CA SER A 637 -37.92 27.46 -19.54
C SER A 637 -38.29 25.99 -19.87
N ALA A 638 -37.56 25.01 -19.31
CA ALA A 638 -37.90 23.59 -19.37
C ALA A 638 -39.28 23.28 -18.75
N ILE A 639 -39.70 24.05 -17.74
CA ILE A 639 -41.02 23.88 -17.10
C ILE A 639 -42.14 23.99 -18.15
N LYS A 640 -42.11 25.03 -18.98
CA LYS A 640 -43.14 25.26 -19.99
C LYS A 640 -43.24 24.13 -21.01
N VAL A 641 -42.10 23.51 -21.34
CA VAL A 641 -42.03 22.39 -22.27
C VAL A 641 -42.69 21.16 -21.67
N VAL A 642 -42.33 20.79 -20.44
CA VAL A 642 -42.93 19.63 -19.75
C VAL A 642 -44.42 19.85 -19.47
N GLU A 643 -44.80 21.06 -19.08
CA GLU A 643 -46.19 21.43 -18.80
C GLU A 643 -47.10 21.18 -20.02
N SER A 644 -46.61 21.45 -21.23
CA SER A 644 -47.35 21.17 -22.48
C SER A 644 -47.58 19.68 -22.74
N CYS A 645 -46.75 18.81 -22.16
CA CYS A 645 -46.83 17.35 -22.32
C CYS A 645 -47.72 16.66 -21.28
N LEU A 646 -48.14 17.34 -20.22
CA LEU A 646 -48.92 16.74 -19.11
C LEU A 646 -50.27 16.16 -19.57
N GLN A 647 -50.88 16.75 -20.60
CA GLN A 647 -52.18 16.34 -21.11
C GLN A 647 -52.11 15.16 -22.11
N GLU A 648 -50.90 14.75 -22.52
CA GLU A 648 -50.72 13.63 -23.46
C GLU A 648 -50.77 12.28 -22.73
N SER A 649 -51.90 11.58 -22.80
CA SER A 649 -52.14 10.30 -22.10
C SER A 649 -51.01 9.26 -22.28
N ALA A 650 -50.42 9.16 -23.47
CA ALA A 650 -49.39 8.15 -23.77
C ALA A 650 -48.03 8.39 -23.08
N ILE A 651 -47.76 9.61 -22.61
CA ILE A 651 -46.49 10.03 -21.97
C ILE A 651 -46.70 10.76 -20.64
N GLN A 652 -47.94 10.78 -20.15
CA GLN A 652 -48.36 11.56 -19.00
C GLN A 652 -47.55 11.22 -17.74
N ALA A 653 -47.27 9.93 -17.52
CA ALA A 653 -46.48 9.49 -16.36
C ALA A 653 -45.06 10.09 -16.37
N GLU A 654 -44.36 10.03 -17.51
CA GLU A 654 -43.02 10.59 -17.65
C GLU A 654 -43.02 12.12 -17.59
N ALA A 655 -44.04 12.78 -18.14
CA ALA A 655 -44.20 14.23 -18.05
C ALA A 655 -44.41 14.68 -16.60
N ILE A 656 -45.21 13.94 -15.83
CA ILE A 656 -45.40 14.17 -14.39
C ILE A 656 -44.09 13.98 -13.63
N GLN A 657 -43.33 12.92 -13.90
CA GLN A 657 -42.05 12.69 -13.21
C GLN A 657 -41.05 13.82 -13.49
N ALA A 658 -40.95 14.26 -14.75
CA ALA A 658 -40.13 15.40 -15.12
C ALA A 658 -40.62 16.69 -14.43
N ALA A 659 -41.94 16.91 -14.38
CA ALA A 659 -42.54 18.06 -13.71
C ALA A 659 -42.25 18.08 -12.21
N MET A 660 -42.39 16.95 -11.52
CA MET A 660 -42.10 16.80 -10.10
C MET A 660 -40.60 16.95 -9.78
N THR A 661 -39.72 16.83 -10.78
CA THR A 661 -38.28 17.09 -10.64
C THR A 661 -37.96 18.57 -10.88
N LEU A 662 -38.54 19.18 -11.92
CA LEU A 662 -38.24 20.56 -12.33
C LEU A 662 -38.95 21.61 -11.45
N ALA A 663 -40.20 21.37 -11.05
CA ALA A 663 -40.98 22.31 -10.25
C ALA A 663 -40.27 22.70 -8.94
N PRO A 664 -39.80 21.78 -8.08
CA PRO A 664 -39.05 22.16 -6.89
C PRO A 664 -37.68 22.79 -7.19
N ARG A 665 -37.01 22.37 -8.27
CA ARG A 665 -35.70 22.92 -8.69
C ARG A 665 -35.80 24.40 -9.03
N PHE A 666 -36.81 24.78 -9.79
CA PHE A 666 -36.99 26.16 -10.26
C PHE A 666 -38.07 26.92 -9.50
N ALA A 667 -38.57 26.39 -8.39
CA ALA A 667 -39.60 27.06 -7.58
C ALA A 667 -39.17 28.45 -7.11
N GLY A 668 -37.87 28.69 -6.92
CA GLY A 668 -37.33 30.01 -6.57
C GLY A 668 -37.17 30.93 -7.79
N ALA A 669 -36.57 30.41 -8.87
CA ALA A 669 -36.24 31.18 -10.08
C ALA A 669 -37.45 31.46 -11.01
N ALA A 670 -38.45 30.56 -11.03
CA ALA A 670 -39.66 30.66 -11.83
C ALA A 670 -40.89 30.16 -11.03
N PRO A 671 -41.25 30.83 -9.92
CA PRO A 671 -42.29 30.38 -8.99
C PRO A 671 -43.66 30.21 -9.65
N ASP A 672 -44.07 31.15 -10.49
CA ASP A 672 -45.40 31.11 -11.11
C ASP A 672 -45.54 29.95 -12.11
N ALA A 673 -44.47 29.66 -12.86
CA ALA A 673 -44.44 28.53 -13.78
C ALA A 673 -44.45 27.20 -13.02
N ALA A 674 -43.70 27.09 -11.92
CA ALA A 674 -43.71 25.92 -11.05
C ALA A 674 -45.09 25.69 -10.39
N ARG A 675 -45.76 26.76 -9.92
CA ARG A 675 -47.12 26.68 -9.37
C ARG A 675 -48.13 26.21 -10.41
N SER A 676 -48.17 26.85 -11.59
CA SER A 676 -49.07 26.47 -12.69
C SER A 676 -48.93 24.99 -13.05
N MET A 677 -47.69 24.49 -13.15
CA MET A 677 -47.40 23.09 -13.43
C MET A 677 -47.94 22.15 -12.34
N LEU A 678 -47.67 22.46 -11.06
CA LEU A 678 -48.13 21.64 -9.93
C LEU A 678 -49.65 21.65 -9.79
N GLU A 679 -50.29 22.81 -9.96
CA GLU A 679 -51.76 22.94 -9.93
C GLU A 679 -52.40 22.04 -10.99
N LYS A 680 -51.86 22.03 -12.21
CA LYS A 680 -52.31 21.12 -13.28
C LYS A 680 -52.20 19.66 -12.85
N ILE A 681 -51.10 19.24 -12.23
CA ILE A 681 -50.94 17.86 -11.71
C ILE A 681 -52.02 17.53 -10.66
N THR A 682 -52.31 18.46 -9.74
CA THR A 682 -53.33 18.20 -8.70
C THR A 682 -54.74 18.03 -9.26
N ALA A 683 -55.05 18.67 -10.40
CA ALA A 683 -56.33 18.57 -11.09
C ALA A 683 -56.46 17.31 -11.98
N MET A 684 -55.38 16.60 -12.25
CA MET A 684 -55.36 15.42 -13.11
C MET A 684 -55.84 14.14 -12.38
N PRO A 685 -56.34 13.11 -13.09
CA PRO A 685 -56.76 11.84 -12.50
C PRO A 685 -55.57 10.93 -12.17
N VAL A 686 -54.66 11.41 -11.31
CA VAL A 686 -53.43 10.71 -10.90
C VAL A 686 -53.56 10.20 -9.46
N ASP A 687 -52.61 9.39 -9.01
CA ASP A 687 -52.61 8.77 -7.69
C ASP A 687 -52.65 9.79 -6.54
N ASN A 688 -53.25 9.40 -5.42
CA ASN A 688 -53.47 10.31 -4.30
C ASN A 688 -52.16 10.76 -3.62
N GLU A 689 -51.11 9.92 -3.64
CA GLU A 689 -49.81 10.26 -3.05
C GLU A 689 -49.10 11.36 -3.83
N LEU A 690 -49.12 11.28 -5.17
CA LEU A 690 -48.60 12.29 -6.06
C LEU A 690 -49.38 13.60 -5.96
N LYS A 691 -50.73 13.53 -5.89
CA LYS A 691 -51.57 14.72 -5.63
C LYS A 691 -51.19 15.39 -4.32
N GLN A 692 -50.98 14.59 -3.28
CA GLN A 692 -50.59 15.11 -1.98
C GLN A 692 -49.20 15.76 -2.04
N SER A 693 -48.24 15.10 -2.69
CA SER A 693 -46.89 15.63 -2.89
C SER A 693 -46.88 16.95 -3.67
N ALA A 694 -47.69 17.06 -4.73
CA ALA A 694 -47.82 18.30 -5.49
C ALA A 694 -48.47 19.43 -4.66
N ARG A 695 -49.48 19.12 -3.84
CA ARG A 695 -50.09 20.08 -2.90
C ARG A 695 -49.11 20.55 -1.83
N ASP A 696 -48.31 19.63 -1.29
CA ASP A 696 -47.30 19.96 -0.29
C ASP A 696 -46.22 20.89 -0.85
N LEU A 697 -45.82 20.70 -2.11
CA LEU A 697 -44.95 21.62 -2.82
C LEU A 697 -45.62 23.00 -3.03
N LEU A 698 -46.88 23.04 -3.48
CA LEU A 698 -47.64 24.29 -3.65
C LEU A 698 -47.74 25.10 -2.35
N ASP A 699 -48.07 24.45 -1.22
CA ASP A 699 -48.11 25.08 0.11
C ASP A 699 -46.74 25.67 0.49
N THR A 700 -45.66 24.96 0.16
CA THR A 700 -44.30 25.42 0.42
C THR A 700 -43.94 26.64 -0.44
N ILE A 701 -44.24 26.61 -1.74
CA ILE A 701 -43.99 27.73 -2.66
C ILE A 701 -44.84 28.96 -2.30
N GLY A 702 -46.06 28.75 -1.77
CA GLY A 702 -46.92 29.84 -1.29
C GLY A 702 -46.29 30.65 -0.14
N LYS A 703 -45.39 30.05 0.63
CA LYS A 703 -44.68 30.69 1.76
C LYS A 703 -43.43 31.47 1.35
N PHE A 704 -43.11 31.52 0.05
CA PHE A 704 -41.92 32.22 -0.46
C PHE A 704 -42.05 33.75 -0.43
N GLY A 705 -43.26 34.30 -0.36
CA GLY A 705 -43.52 35.73 -0.57
C GLY A 705 -42.74 36.69 0.33
N ASP A 706 -42.30 36.23 1.51
CA ASP A 706 -41.55 37.05 2.47
C ASP A 706 -40.01 36.95 2.29
N PHE A 707 -39.53 36.18 1.30
CA PHE A 707 -38.11 35.81 1.16
C PHE A 707 -37.59 35.93 -0.27
N ILE A 708 -36.29 36.23 -0.42
CA ILE A 708 -35.59 36.07 -1.69
C ILE A 708 -35.32 34.58 -1.87
N MET A 709 -35.91 33.98 -2.91
CA MET A 709 -35.83 32.54 -3.19
C MET A 709 -35.11 32.22 -4.50
N ALA A 710 -34.97 33.21 -5.38
CA ALA A 710 -34.28 33.10 -6.65
C ALA A 710 -32.78 33.34 -6.43
N TRP A 711 -32.02 32.25 -6.29
CA TRP A 711 -30.58 32.29 -6.06
C TRP A 711 -29.85 31.51 -7.15
N GLU A 712 -28.66 31.98 -7.51
CA GLU A 712 -27.63 31.22 -8.20
C GLU A 712 -26.45 30.97 -7.28
N VAL A 713 -25.81 29.83 -7.46
CA VAL A 713 -24.62 29.43 -6.71
C VAL A 713 -23.48 29.09 -7.64
N SER A 714 -22.25 29.44 -7.25
CA SER A 714 -21.02 29.09 -7.93
C SER A 714 -20.07 28.36 -6.98
N GLY A 715 -19.47 27.26 -7.43
CA GLY A 715 -18.67 26.35 -6.62
C GLY A 715 -18.99 24.87 -6.90
N PRO A 716 -18.42 23.93 -6.14
CA PRO A 716 -17.56 24.14 -4.99
C PRO A 716 -16.12 24.49 -5.41
N TYR A 717 -15.51 25.42 -4.69
CA TYR A 717 -14.11 25.78 -4.85
C TYR A 717 -13.27 25.19 -3.71
N MET A 718 -12.12 24.62 -4.06
CA MET A 718 -11.20 23.96 -3.13
C MET A 718 -9.75 24.31 -3.49
N GLU A 719 -8.86 24.19 -2.52
CA GLU A 719 -7.41 24.25 -2.73
C GLU A 719 -6.75 23.10 -1.96
N ASP A 720 -5.91 22.33 -2.65
CA ASP A 720 -5.31 21.11 -2.09
C ASP A 720 -4.52 21.42 -0.81
N GLY A 721 -4.79 20.62 0.24
CA GLY A 721 -4.13 20.76 1.54
C GLY A 721 -4.70 21.87 2.44
N LYS A 722 -5.71 22.63 2.01
CA LYS A 722 -6.38 23.65 2.85
C LYS A 722 -7.69 23.16 3.44
N ASN A 723 -7.92 23.48 4.72
CA ASN A 723 -9.18 23.27 5.41
C ASN A 723 -10.11 24.50 5.28
N GLY A 724 -11.36 24.39 5.70
CA GLY A 724 -12.34 25.48 5.59
C GLY A 724 -11.87 26.84 6.13
N GLU A 725 -11.11 26.87 7.23
CA GLU A 725 -10.55 28.12 7.76
C GLU A 725 -9.50 28.73 6.82
N ALA A 726 -8.54 27.93 6.34
CA ALA A 726 -7.50 28.38 5.42
C ALA A 726 -8.05 28.81 4.06
N LEU A 727 -9.25 28.35 3.69
CA LEU A 727 -9.91 28.74 2.45
C LEU A 727 -10.48 30.16 2.49
N PHE A 728 -10.62 30.84 3.64
CA PHE A 728 -11.07 32.24 3.70
C PHE A 728 -10.07 33.22 3.10
N ASP A 729 -8.77 32.92 3.19
CA ASP A 729 -7.69 33.78 2.68
C ASP A 729 -7.37 33.52 1.19
N VAL A 730 -8.16 32.67 0.53
CA VAL A 730 -7.98 32.31 -0.88
C VAL A 730 -9.00 33.04 -1.73
N ALA A 731 -8.54 33.78 -2.74
CA ALA A 731 -9.42 34.42 -3.71
C ALA A 731 -9.81 33.44 -4.82
N PHE A 732 -11.11 33.14 -4.93
CA PHE A 732 -11.65 32.25 -5.97
C PHE A 732 -12.21 33.05 -7.15
N PRO A 733 -12.51 32.41 -8.30
CA PRO A 733 -12.88 33.12 -9.53
C PRO A 733 -13.96 34.21 -9.37
N PRO A 734 -15.05 34.05 -8.59
CA PRO A 734 -16.04 35.12 -8.41
C PRO A 734 -15.53 36.41 -7.76
N GLU A 735 -14.38 36.36 -7.07
CA GLU A 735 -13.74 37.50 -6.37
C GLU A 735 -12.64 38.18 -7.20
N GLN A 736 -12.25 37.58 -8.33
CA GLN A 736 -11.18 38.13 -9.18
C GLN A 736 -11.74 39.27 -10.05
N SER A 737 -10.91 40.27 -10.34
CA SER A 737 -11.33 41.52 -10.99
C SER A 737 -11.69 41.38 -12.47
N ASN A 738 -11.38 40.25 -13.11
CA ASN A 738 -11.79 39.97 -14.50
C ASN A 738 -11.92 38.45 -14.74
N PRO A 739 -12.89 37.79 -14.09
CA PRO A 739 -12.90 36.34 -14.07
C PRO A 739 -13.54 35.81 -15.34
N THR A 740 -12.71 35.23 -16.21
CA THR A 740 -13.18 34.36 -17.29
C THR A 740 -13.58 33.01 -16.69
N ASP A 741 -14.77 32.52 -17.01
CA ASP A 741 -15.31 31.18 -16.61
C ASP A 741 -15.89 31.00 -15.19
N VAL A 742 -16.52 32.02 -14.59
CA VAL A 742 -17.36 31.78 -13.38
C VAL A 742 -18.65 31.07 -13.75
N LYS A 743 -18.81 29.82 -13.30
CA LYS A 743 -20.01 29.01 -13.53
C LYS A 743 -21.04 29.23 -12.44
N TRP A 744 -22.22 29.74 -12.81
CA TRP A 744 -23.36 29.92 -11.92
C TRP A 744 -24.45 28.92 -12.27
N GLN A 745 -25.01 28.25 -11.27
CA GLN A 745 -26.13 27.32 -11.42
C GLN A 745 -27.29 27.75 -10.52
N VAL A 746 -28.54 27.50 -10.95
CA VAL A 746 -29.72 27.77 -10.13
C VAL A 746 -29.65 26.98 -8.84
N MET A 747 -29.81 27.67 -7.72
CA MET A 747 -29.94 27.04 -6.42
C MET A 747 -31.40 26.60 -6.21
N PRO A 748 -31.67 25.30 -6.02
CA PRO A 748 -33.01 24.83 -5.71
C PRO A 748 -33.54 25.51 -4.45
N ALA A 749 -34.81 25.91 -4.49
CA ALA A 749 -35.45 26.53 -3.35
C ALA A 749 -35.52 25.57 -2.15
N GLY A 750 -35.43 26.11 -0.93
CA GLY A 750 -35.62 25.34 0.29
C GLY A 750 -37.04 24.78 0.36
N LEU A 751 -37.17 23.45 0.28
CA LEU A 751 -38.47 22.76 0.31
C LEU A 751 -38.93 22.39 1.73
N ARG A 752 -38.21 22.85 2.76
CA ARG A 752 -38.55 22.59 4.16
C ARG A 752 -39.66 23.52 4.60
N LYS A 753 -40.81 22.95 4.97
CA LYS A 753 -42.00 23.71 5.42
C LYS A 753 -41.70 24.65 6.61
N ASP A 754 -40.78 24.28 7.49
CA ASP A 754 -40.41 25.06 8.67
C ASP A 754 -39.36 26.15 8.40
N ARG A 755 -38.62 26.05 7.29
CA ARG A 755 -37.50 26.94 6.94
C ARG A 755 -37.37 27.10 5.41
N PRO A 756 -38.39 27.63 4.72
CA PRO A 756 -38.36 27.75 3.26
C PRO A 756 -37.21 28.63 2.75
N TRP A 757 -36.76 29.62 3.53
CA TRP A 757 -35.67 30.53 3.18
C TRP A 757 -34.25 29.92 3.22
N GLN A 758 -34.10 28.66 3.66
CA GLN A 758 -32.78 28.05 3.84
C GLN A 758 -32.18 27.57 2.51
N LEU A 759 -30.95 27.99 2.22
CA LEU A 759 -30.12 27.44 1.13
C LEU A 759 -29.37 26.20 1.61
N ASP A 760 -29.73 25.02 1.09
CA ASP A 760 -29.05 23.75 1.39
C ASP A 760 -27.90 23.48 0.39
N LEU A 761 -26.79 24.18 0.60
CA LEU A 761 -25.59 24.04 -0.25
C LEU A 761 -24.95 22.65 -0.14
N GLY A 762 -25.06 22.01 1.03
CA GLY A 762 -24.58 20.65 1.24
C GLY A 762 -25.28 19.65 0.33
N LYS A 763 -26.60 19.81 0.12
CA LYS A 763 -27.35 18.98 -0.84
C LYS A 763 -26.96 19.25 -2.30
N LEU A 764 -26.64 20.49 -2.68
CA LEU A 764 -26.32 20.85 -4.07
C LEU A 764 -24.87 20.53 -4.46
N LEU A 765 -23.90 20.91 -3.63
CA LEU A 765 -22.47 20.85 -3.97
C LEU A 765 -21.75 19.68 -3.27
N GLY A 766 -22.33 19.13 -2.20
CA GLY A 766 -21.77 18.05 -1.39
C GLY A 766 -20.47 18.43 -0.66
N GLY A 767 -20.03 17.59 0.28
CA GLY A 767 -18.69 17.55 0.88
C GLY A 767 -18.23 18.73 1.75
N GLU A 768 -17.13 18.53 2.47
CA GLU A 768 -16.57 19.51 3.43
C GLU A 768 -15.40 20.31 2.81
N ASN A 769 -14.91 21.33 3.54
CA ASN A 769 -13.72 22.15 3.20
C ASN A 769 -13.76 22.73 1.78
N ARG A 770 -14.81 23.50 1.51
CA ARG A 770 -15.05 24.13 0.20
C ARG A 770 -15.70 25.49 0.35
N VAL A 771 -15.56 26.33 -0.68
CA VAL A 771 -16.20 27.63 -0.77
C VAL A 771 -17.26 27.62 -1.86
N ALA A 772 -18.40 28.24 -1.58
CA ALA A 772 -19.43 28.53 -2.56
C ALA A 772 -19.75 30.03 -2.54
N TYR A 773 -20.20 30.55 -3.67
CA TYR A 773 -20.67 31.91 -3.81
C TYR A 773 -22.15 31.86 -4.18
N ALA A 774 -22.98 32.70 -3.56
CA ALA A 774 -24.38 32.83 -3.90
C ALA A 774 -24.67 34.25 -4.39
N ARG A 775 -25.50 34.39 -5.42
CA ARG A 775 -26.04 35.68 -5.89
C ARG A 775 -27.52 35.54 -6.19
N THR A 776 -28.24 36.65 -6.25
CA THR A 776 -29.63 36.65 -6.72
C THR A 776 -29.69 36.25 -8.20
N TYR A 777 -30.62 35.36 -8.57
CA TYR A 777 -30.86 34.87 -9.93
C TYR A 777 -31.22 35.99 -10.90
#